data_AF-A0A2H4VM62-F1
#
_entry.id   AF-A0A2H4VM62-F1
#
_cell.length_a   1.000
_cell.length_b   1.000
_cell.length_c   1.000
_cell.angle_alpha   90.00
_cell.angle_beta   90.00
_cell.angle_gamma   90.00
#
_symmetry.space_group_name_H-M   'P 1'
#
loop_
_entity.id
_entity.type
_entity.pdbx_description
1 polymer ?
#
loop_
_entity_poly.entity_id
_entity_poly.type
_entity_poly.pdbx_seq_one_letter_code
_entity_poly.pdbx_strand_id
1 'polypeptide(L)'
;MALGEASTSSILMELMASKITGKTITAEAIFEGRSGDFYGGWGFYFVRRYLEEHHPPSHTDDPMNGYEDSVAGRYFSPGMAGNRLMVYDLNQIADPSRGRTITVPEGDNYSEITLHKVIVGGDPDDNVDRNDYPGCVLVNVPKMKIHAQDLLTNAIKNIGIGLYPTQCAINSDDENKWKYAMPPSSTPSFKGKLPHCPWVVEIDDDTDLPLKDENGEYIVTRTAGMPGTQADVIRAVQEQGVYMVHVSDSIDMINLNHNPEGIAVRIPEGYLWSSLDCVALDLLCARYCFKTIPMSKGMKLKEENSWNTEFVHQVPVAQIEYKNIITVEGLDSPLFRYNLYSYAENRGIGQQLYYVTGWDSVTDTPLTSLAGHLGRVEENKFIELMTDNMYYNPSCMIWDMQKTIISYAEAHDTLNGTSIVKEFMDGFDENVDGVIDYDERGRKGFDTHNFLIMSQSLDIQLTEEYGALKGNFYNMVNVGKHSDEKWNPEGHDFTREFNLVGIANQAYEMSKYENVTPDPFVPGMKWGKGMWPSWELARWAMFSGMLYGTLSIDQVSISSVYGMVFSYADKTLNKGQYTGSVDEKISDPQAVHKYFEALSKGVDILDFVFYVPPGFGILGEVEIPNVEETNDPGKTFTAHFNQGQEVW
;
A
#
# COMPACT_ATOMS: atom_id res chain seq x y z
N MET A 1 -24.47 18.88 5.96
CA MET A 1 -23.62 17.78 5.45
C MET A 1 -22.23 18.36 5.21
N ALA A 2 -21.17 17.57 5.37
CA ALA A 2 -19.78 17.97 5.10
C ALA A 2 -19.02 16.77 4.52
N LEU A 3 -17.91 17.03 3.83
CA LEU A 3 -16.94 16.02 3.43
C LEU A 3 -15.72 16.12 4.34
N GLY A 4 -15.25 15.00 4.87
CA GLY A 4 -13.95 14.90 5.53
C GLY A 4 -13.07 13.90 4.79
N GLU A 5 -11.82 14.29 4.50
CA GLU A 5 -10.84 13.45 3.82
C GLU A 5 -9.51 13.48 4.59
N ALA A 6 -8.82 12.35 4.67
CA ALA A 6 -7.56 12.20 5.41
C ALA A 6 -6.53 11.33 4.68
N SER A 7 -6.51 11.44 3.35
CA SER A 7 -5.51 10.80 2.52
C SER A 7 -4.09 11.24 2.90
N THR A 8 -3.16 10.29 2.94
CA THR A 8 -1.73 10.54 3.12
C THR A 8 -1.11 11.29 1.93
N SER A 9 -1.80 11.31 0.78
CA SER A 9 -1.32 11.96 -0.45
C SER A 9 -1.81 13.40 -0.62
N SER A 10 -2.62 13.95 0.29
CA SER A 10 -3.22 15.29 0.13
C SER A 10 -2.17 16.39 -0.02
N ILE A 11 -1.16 16.41 0.86
CA ILE A 11 -0.05 17.39 0.85
C ILE A 11 0.75 17.29 -0.46
N LEU A 12 1.06 16.07 -0.89
CA LEU A 12 1.75 15.80 -2.15
C LEU A 12 0.98 16.40 -3.34
N MET A 13 -0.32 16.13 -3.42
CA MET A 13 -1.15 16.62 -4.51
C MET A 13 -1.29 18.14 -4.48
N GLU A 14 -1.42 18.75 -3.29
CA GLU A 14 -1.43 20.21 -3.10
C GLU A 14 -0.15 20.85 -3.67
N LEU A 15 1.02 20.34 -3.27
CA LEU A 15 2.32 20.90 -3.70
C LEU A 15 2.55 20.72 -5.19
N MET A 16 2.27 19.53 -5.72
CA MET A 16 2.41 19.26 -7.16
C MET A 16 1.46 20.12 -7.99
N ALA A 17 0.18 20.19 -7.62
CA ALA A 17 -0.79 21.01 -8.33
C ALA A 17 -0.42 22.49 -8.25
N SER A 18 0.08 22.95 -7.10
CA SER A 18 0.53 24.33 -6.93
C SER A 18 1.70 24.67 -7.85
N LYS A 19 2.70 23.77 -7.93
CA LYS A 19 3.86 23.91 -8.82
C LYS A 19 3.44 23.92 -10.29
N ILE A 20 2.51 23.04 -10.69
CA ILE A 20 2.03 22.93 -12.08
C ILE A 20 1.23 24.16 -12.50
N THR A 21 0.34 24.65 -11.62
CA THR A 21 -0.56 25.76 -11.94
C THR A 21 0.08 27.14 -11.75
N GLY A 22 1.20 27.21 -11.01
CA GLY A 22 1.86 28.46 -10.63
C GLY A 22 1.05 29.28 -9.62
N LYS A 23 0.06 28.67 -8.95
CA LYS A 23 -0.82 29.28 -7.95
C LYS A 23 -0.91 28.35 -6.74
N THR A 24 -1.24 28.86 -5.57
CA THR A 24 -1.52 28.01 -4.40
C THR A 24 -2.80 27.22 -4.61
N ILE A 25 -2.72 25.89 -4.49
CA ILE A 25 -3.83 24.94 -4.51
C ILE A 25 -3.86 24.25 -3.15
N THR A 26 -4.93 24.42 -2.37
CA THR A 26 -5.06 23.80 -1.04
C THR A 26 -5.48 22.33 -1.13
N ALA A 27 -5.29 21.55 -0.07
CA ALA A 27 -5.81 20.18 0.03
C ALA A 27 -7.33 20.11 -0.27
N GLU A 28 -8.13 21.02 0.28
CA GLU A 28 -9.57 21.07 0.02
C GLU A 28 -9.91 21.37 -1.44
N ALA A 29 -9.09 22.17 -2.14
CA ALA A 29 -9.25 22.38 -3.58
C ALA A 29 -9.00 21.08 -4.38
N ILE A 30 -8.04 20.24 -3.94
CA ILE A 30 -7.85 18.91 -4.54
C ILE A 30 -9.05 18.00 -4.24
N PHE A 31 -9.60 18.02 -3.03
CA PHE A 31 -10.79 17.23 -2.68
C PHE A 31 -12.02 17.64 -3.49
N GLU A 32 -12.25 18.95 -3.64
CA GLU A 32 -13.27 19.49 -4.56
C GLU A 32 -13.03 19.00 -5.99
N GLY A 33 -11.77 18.90 -6.40
CA GLY A 33 -11.40 18.40 -7.72
C GLY A 33 -11.57 19.42 -8.85
N ARG A 34 -11.94 20.65 -8.49
CA ARG A 34 -12.05 21.81 -9.37
C ARG A 34 -11.66 23.09 -8.64
N SER A 35 -10.78 23.89 -9.24
CA SER A 35 -10.40 25.22 -8.74
C SER A 35 -10.08 26.16 -9.91
N GLY A 36 -11.01 27.06 -10.25
CA GLY A 36 -10.92 27.86 -11.48
C GLY A 36 -10.84 26.98 -12.73
N ASP A 37 -9.72 27.07 -13.46
CA ASP A 37 -9.43 26.27 -14.66
C ASP A 37 -8.74 24.93 -14.34
N PHE A 38 -8.34 24.70 -13.09
CA PHE A 38 -7.81 23.41 -12.66
C PHE A 38 -8.95 22.40 -12.51
N TYR A 39 -8.79 21.26 -13.19
CA TYR A 39 -9.63 20.07 -13.07
C TYR A 39 -8.73 18.87 -12.76
N GLY A 40 -8.99 18.20 -11.64
CA GLY A 40 -8.21 17.08 -11.14
C GLY A 40 -8.31 16.95 -9.63
N GLY A 41 -8.12 15.75 -9.08
CA GLY A 41 -8.33 15.46 -7.65
C GLY A 41 -9.48 14.47 -7.42
N TRP A 42 -10.13 14.54 -6.25
CA TRP A 42 -11.18 13.58 -5.86
C TRP A 42 -12.54 13.84 -6.52
N GLY A 43 -12.80 15.07 -6.95
CA GLY A 43 -13.96 15.40 -7.79
C GLY A 43 -15.26 15.63 -7.01
N PHE A 44 -15.22 16.03 -5.74
CA PHE A 44 -16.42 16.33 -4.95
C PHE A 44 -17.30 17.44 -5.55
N TYR A 45 -16.72 18.38 -6.30
CA TYR A 45 -17.44 19.37 -7.10
C TYR A 45 -18.53 18.73 -7.98
N PHE A 46 -18.25 17.58 -8.60
CA PHE A 46 -19.23 16.90 -9.45
C PHE A 46 -20.38 16.29 -8.64
N VAL A 47 -20.12 15.90 -7.39
CA VAL A 47 -21.17 15.47 -6.45
C VAL A 47 -22.07 16.65 -6.10
N ARG A 48 -21.50 17.82 -5.79
CA ARG A 48 -22.28 19.05 -5.53
C ARG A 48 -23.20 19.39 -6.70
N ARG A 49 -22.64 19.37 -7.92
CA ARG A 49 -23.39 19.64 -9.15
C ARG A 49 -24.50 18.64 -9.40
N TYR A 50 -24.22 17.36 -9.20
CA TYR A 50 -25.23 16.32 -9.32
C TYR A 50 -26.39 16.58 -8.34
N LEU A 51 -26.09 16.87 -7.07
CA LEU A 51 -27.12 17.17 -6.07
C LEU A 51 -27.92 18.43 -6.43
N GLU A 52 -27.25 19.51 -6.83
CA GLU A 52 -27.89 20.77 -7.24
C GLU A 52 -28.88 20.56 -8.40
N GLU A 53 -28.48 19.76 -9.39
CA GLU A 53 -29.29 19.50 -10.59
C GLU A 53 -30.47 18.55 -10.34
N HIS A 54 -30.39 17.72 -9.29
CA HIS A 54 -31.38 16.67 -9.00
C HIS A 54 -32.22 16.94 -7.74
N HIS A 55 -31.99 18.07 -7.05
CA HIS A 55 -32.84 18.49 -5.96
C HIS A 55 -34.29 18.70 -6.44
N PRO A 56 -35.30 18.26 -5.67
CA PRO A 56 -36.69 18.56 -5.99
C PRO A 56 -36.90 20.09 -5.97
N PRO A 57 -37.81 20.66 -6.77
CA PRO A 57 -38.01 22.12 -6.83
C PRO A 57 -38.36 22.80 -5.50
N SER A 58 -38.78 22.03 -4.49
CA SER A 58 -39.08 22.49 -3.13
C SER A 58 -37.88 22.46 -2.19
N HIS A 59 -36.72 21.94 -2.61
CA HIS A 59 -35.52 21.86 -1.78
C HIS A 59 -34.90 23.26 -1.61
N THR A 60 -34.54 23.61 -0.38
CA THR A 60 -33.96 24.93 -0.05
C THR A 60 -32.44 24.89 0.07
N ASP A 61 -31.85 23.71 0.19
CA ASP A 61 -30.40 23.60 0.27
C ASP A 61 -29.78 23.73 -1.12
N ASP A 62 -28.69 24.47 -1.16
CA ASP A 62 -27.84 24.65 -2.33
C ASP A 62 -26.48 23.98 -2.05
N PRO A 63 -26.19 22.82 -2.65
CA PRO A 63 -24.93 22.10 -2.49
C PRO A 63 -23.70 22.88 -2.99
N MET A 64 -23.88 23.95 -3.76
CA MET A 64 -22.80 24.82 -4.20
C MET A 64 -22.42 25.86 -3.13
N ASN A 65 -23.27 26.12 -2.13
CA ASN A 65 -22.88 26.97 -1.01
C ASN A 65 -21.70 26.36 -0.25
N GLY A 66 -20.63 27.16 -0.09
CA GLY A 66 -19.38 26.74 0.55
C GLY A 66 -18.29 26.27 -0.41
N TYR A 67 -18.57 26.11 -1.71
CA TYR A 67 -17.55 25.71 -2.70
C TYR A 67 -16.37 26.70 -2.75
N GLU A 68 -16.63 27.99 -2.91
CA GLU A 68 -15.58 29.03 -2.97
C GLU A 68 -14.83 29.22 -1.64
N ASP A 69 -15.46 28.86 -0.52
CA ASP A 69 -14.80 28.84 0.79
C ASP A 69 -13.88 27.61 0.89
N SER A 70 -14.36 26.44 0.47
CA SER A 70 -13.60 25.17 0.48
C SER A 70 -12.39 25.24 -0.44
N VAL A 71 -12.55 25.66 -1.70
CA VAL A 71 -11.44 25.83 -2.66
C VAL A 71 -10.37 26.82 -2.18
N ALA A 72 -10.78 27.82 -1.40
CA ALA A 72 -9.86 28.79 -0.82
C ALA A 72 -9.17 28.32 0.47
N GLY A 73 -9.47 27.11 0.95
CA GLY A 73 -9.00 26.59 2.25
C GLY A 73 -9.51 27.41 3.45
N ARG A 74 -10.66 28.09 3.31
CA ARG A 74 -11.24 28.89 4.41
C ARG A 74 -11.92 27.95 5.40
N TYR A 75 -11.31 27.84 6.57
CA TYR A 75 -11.80 26.98 7.62
C TYR A 75 -12.95 27.63 8.41
N PHE A 76 -14.09 26.93 8.47
CA PHE A 76 -15.21 27.22 9.36
C PHE A 76 -15.53 25.96 10.16
N SER A 77 -15.55 26.04 11.49
CA SER A 77 -16.02 24.93 12.32
C SER A 77 -17.47 24.56 11.95
N PRO A 78 -17.91 23.30 12.12
CA PRO A 78 -19.23 22.86 11.66
C PRO A 78 -20.40 23.70 12.20
N GLY A 79 -20.30 24.18 13.44
CA GLY A 79 -21.29 25.08 14.04
C GLY A 79 -21.35 26.47 13.42
N MET A 80 -20.25 26.92 12.80
CA MET A 80 -20.10 28.23 12.17
C MET A 80 -20.28 28.19 10.64
N ALA A 81 -20.34 27.00 10.04
CA ALA A 81 -20.48 26.81 8.61
C ALA A 81 -21.84 27.31 8.07
N GLY A 82 -22.89 27.30 8.90
CA GLY A 82 -24.24 27.74 8.52
C GLY A 82 -24.87 26.84 7.46
N ASN A 83 -25.30 27.42 6.33
CA ASN A 83 -25.91 26.70 5.21
C ASN A 83 -24.88 26.22 4.16
N ARG A 84 -23.59 26.24 4.48
CA ARG A 84 -22.50 25.83 3.58
C ARG A 84 -22.23 24.33 3.73
N LEU A 85 -22.12 23.64 2.60
CA LEU A 85 -21.53 22.31 2.53
C LEU A 85 -20.01 22.49 2.48
N MET A 86 -19.31 22.19 3.57
CA MET A 86 -17.86 22.38 3.70
C MET A 86 -17.09 21.08 3.44
N VAL A 87 -15.85 21.23 2.97
CA VAL A 87 -14.85 20.17 2.92
C VAL A 87 -13.81 20.42 4.03
N TYR A 88 -13.39 19.35 4.71
CA TYR A 88 -12.40 19.39 5.79
C TYR A 88 -11.23 18.44 5.47
N ASP A 89 -10.00 18.96 5.48
CA ASP A 89 -8.80 18.12 5.58
C ASP A 89 -8.65 17.62 7.02
N LEU A 90 -8.97 16.36 7.23
CA LEU A 90 -8.91 15.70 8.52
C LEU A 90 -7.46 15.46 8.98
N ASN A 91 -6.46 15.62 8.09
CA ASN A 91 -5.05 15.54 8.48
C ASN A 91 -4.54 16.80 9.18
N GLN A 92 -5.16 17.96 8.93
CA GLN A 92 -4.59 19.26 9.28
C GLN A 92 -5.01 19.71 10.69
N ILE A 93 -4.31 19.20 11.71
CA ILE A 93 -4.46 19.67 13.10
C ILE A 93 -3.16 20.28 13.65
N ALA A 94 -2.32 20.82 12.76
CA ALA A 94 -1.16 21.63 13.14
C ALA A 94 -1.59 22.87 13.93
N ASP A 95 -2.80 23.38 13.66
CA ASP A 95 -3.54 24.27 14.55
C ASP A 95 -4.20 23.43 15.66
N PRO A 96 -3.69 23.48 16.91
CA PRO A 96 -4.18 22.62 17.99
C PRO A 96 -5.63 22.90 18.36
N SER A 97 -6.19 24.07 17.99
CA SER A 97 -7.60 24.40 18.27
C SER A 97 -8.58 23.49 17.52
N ARG A 98 -8.12 22.84 16.44
CA ARG A 98 -8.88 21.89 15.61
C ARG A 98 -8.79 20.45 16.09
N GLY A 99 -7.81 20.14 16.94
CA GLY A 99 -7.58 18.81 17.49
C GLY A 99 -8.15 18.64 18.90
N ARG A 100 -8.52 17.40 19.26
CA ARG A 100 -8.87 17.04 20.63
C ARG A 100 -8.26 15.68 20.96
N THR A 101 -7.52 15.62 22.06
CA THR A 101 -7.02 14.36 22.62
C THR A 101 -8.11 13.70 23.42
N ILE A 102 -8.37 12.43 23.13
CA ILE A 102 -9.40 11.61 23.78
C ILE A 102 -8.77 10.30 24.25
N THR A 103 -9.29 9.77 25.35
CA THR A 103 -8.89 8.48 25.89
C THR A 103 -9.36 7.35 24.97
N VAL A 104 -8.53 6.31 24.84
CA VAL A 104 -8.92 5.04 24.24
C VAL A 104 -9.24 4.07 25.37
N PRO A 105 -10.51 3.66 25.54
CA PRO A 105 -10.87 2.64 26.52
C PRO A 105 -10.04 1.37 26.31
N GLU A 106 -9.26 0.98 27.32
CA GLU A 106 -8.42 -0.23 27.30
C GLU A 106 -7.47 -0.28 26.08
N GLY A 107 -7.00 0.86 25.57
CA GLY A 107 -6.16 0.93 24.37
C GLY A 107 -4.93 0.02 24.39
N ASP A 108 -4.73 -0.78 23.33
CA ASP A 108 -3.65 -1.77 23.26
C ASP A 108 -2.34 -1.16 22.70
N ASN A 109 -2.46 -0.27 21.71
CA ASN A 109 -1.32 0.50 21.19
C ASN A 109 -1.28 1.92 21.79
N TYR A 110 -2.43 2.53 22.02
CA TYR A 110 -2.53 3.90 22.51
C TYR A 110 -3.53 4.03 23.65
N SER A 111 -3.11 4.59 24.79
CA SER A 111 -4.05 4.97 25.86
C SER A 111 -4.86 6.23 25.53
N GLU A 112 -4.36 7.06 24.62
CA GLU A 112 -5.01 8.28 24.15
C GLU A 112 -4.62 8.60 22.70
N ILE A 113 -5.53 9.22 21.97
CA ILE A 113 -5.30 9.65 20.59
C ILE A 113 -5.83 11.06 20.35
N THR A 114 -5.19 11.79 19.45
CA THR A 114 -5.56 13.15 19.09
C THR A 114 -6.20 13.11 17.72
N LEU A 115 -7.49 13.48 17.66
CA LEU A 115 -8.29 13.47 16.43
C LEU A 115 -8.81 14.86 16.11
N HIS A 116 -9.24 15.07 14.86
CA HIS A 116 -9.88 16.31 14.46
C HIS A 116 -11.27 16.46 15.13
N LYS A 117 -11.54 17.61 15.75
CA LYS A 117 -12.81 17.94 16.42
C LYS A 117 -14.05 17.86 15.53
N VAL A 118 -13.93 17.93 14.21
CA VAL A 118 -15.09 17.72 13.31
C VAL A 118 -15.63 16.29 13.39
N ILE A 119 -14.79 15.34 13.80
CA ILE A 119 -15.18 13.94 14.04
C ILE A 119 -15.73 13.82 15.46
N VAL A 120 -14.90 14.16 16.45
CA VAL A 120 -15.14 13.82 17.85
C VAL A 120 -15.90 14.88 18.64
N GLY A 121 -16.20 16.04 18.05
CA GLY A 121 -16.79 17.19 18.75
C GLY A 121 -15.78 18.00 19.56
N GLY A 122 -16.25 19.13 20.10
CA GLY A 122 -15.48 20.02 20.96
C GLY A 122 -15.30 19.50 22.38
N ASP A 123 -14.63 20.28 23.22
CA ASP A 123 -14.48 20.02 24.65
C ASP A 123 -15.86 20.01 25.35
N PRO A 124 -16.30 18.92 25.99
CA PRO A 124 -17.61 18.83 26.65
C PRO A 124 -17.83 19.89 27.74
N ASP A 125 -16.75 20.42 28.32
CA ASP A 125 -16.76 21.39 29.40
C ASP A 125 -16.66 22.85 28.89
N ASP A 126 -16.44 23.07 27.59
CA ASP A 126 -16.45 24.38 26.95
C ASP A 126 -17.68 24.57 26.05
N ASN A 127 -18.61 25.43 26.49
CA ASN A 127 -19.84 25.72 25.74
C ASN A 127 -19.58 26.39 24.38
N VAL A 128 -18.53 27.20 24.24
CA VAL A 128 -18.21 27.85 22.96
C VAL A 128 -17.68 26.79 22.00
N ASP A 129 -16.70 26.00 22.45
CA ASP A 129 -16.11 24.95 21.62
C ASP A 129 -17.13 23.88 21.21
N ARG A 130 -18.08 23.53 22.09
CA ARG A 130 -19.20 22.63 21.74
C ARG A 130 -20.14 23.20 20.70
N ASN A 131 -20.41 24.51 20.75
CA ASN A 131 -21.27 25.14 19.76
C ASN A 131 -20.55 25.19 18.41
N ASP A 132 -19.25 25.44 18.40
CA ASP A 132 -18.42 25.43 17.20
C ASP A 132 -18.25 24.00 16.63
N TYR A 133 -18.15 22.99 17.51
CA TYR A 133 -17.98 21.58 17.18
C TYR A 133 -19.06 20.71 17.83
N PRO A 134 -20.29 20.71 17.26
CA PRO A 134 -21.44 20.00 17.83
C PRO A 134 -21.36 18.46 17.76
N GLY A 135 -20.27 17.90 17.23
CA GLY A 135 -20.13 16.48 16.90
C GLY A 135 -20.63 16.16 15.49
N CYS A 136 -20.57 14.88 15.11
CA CYS A 136 -21.00 14.43 13.78
C CYS A 136 -21.78 13.10 13.82
N VAL A 137 -22.47 12.83 12.72
CA VAL A 137 -22.79 11.48 12.28
C VAL A 137 -21.75 11.12 11.23
N LEU A 138 -20.96 10.07 11.49
CA LEU A 138 -19.90 9.66 10.59
C LEU A 138 -20.44 8.65 9.57
N VAL A 139 -20.50 9.06 8.30
CA VAL A 139 -20.81 8.16 7.19
C VAL A 139 -19.50 7.76 6.52
N ASN A 140 -19.03 6.56 6.83
CA ASN A 140 -17.82 5.98 6.27
C ASN A 140 -18.13 5.40 4.87
N VAL A 141 -17.46 5.90 3.83
CA VAL A 141 -17.71 5.53 2.43
C VAL A 141 -16.48 4.89 1.77
N PRO A 142 -16.02 3.71 2.22
CA PRO A 142 -14.83 3.10 1.65
C PRO A 142 -15.10 2.56 0.24
N LYS A 143 -14.10 2.67 -0.64
CA LYS A 143 -14.02 1.86 -1.85
C LYS A 143 -13.38 0.53 -1.51
N MET A 144 -14.04 -0.58 -1.84
CA MET A 144 -13.54 -1.92 -1.53
C MET A 144 -12.36 -2.31 -2.43
N LYS A 145 -11.23 -2.66 -1.80
CA LYS A 145 -9.97 -3.04 -2.48
C LYS A 145 -9.20 -4.10 -1.69
N ILE A 146 -8.40 -4.92 -2.36
CA ILE A 146 -7.34 -5.70 -1.69
C ILE A 146 -6.18 -4.78 -1.34
N HIS A 147 -5.66 -4.89 -0.11
CA HIS A 147 -4.66 -3.97 0.43
C HIS A 147 -3.24 -4.58 0.39
N ALA A 148 -2.20 -3.72 0.43
CA ALA A 148 -0.80 -4.12 0.30
C ALA A 148 -0.11 -4.42 1.65
N GLN A 149 -0.82 -4.20 2.76
CA GLN A 149 -0.30 -4.42 4.13
C GLN A 149 -1.35 -5.03 5.05
N ASP A 150 -2.53 -5.33 4.51
CA ASP A 150 -3.69 -5.82 5.25
C ASP A 150 -4.58 -6.59 4.27
N LEU A 151 -5.61 -7.29 4.73
CA LEU A 151 -6.43 -8.09 3.82
C LEU A 151 -7.26 -7.21 2.86
N LEU A 152 -8.02 -6.26 3.40
CA LEU A 152 -8.90 -5.39 2.64
C LEU A 152 -8.78 -3.93 3.08
N THR A 153 -8.91 -3.02 2.12
CA THR A 153 -9.40 -1.66 2.43
C THR A 153 -10.91 -1.65 2.33
N ASN A 154 -11.57 -1.64 3.49
CA ASN A 154 -13.02 -1.45 3.60
C ASN A 154 -13.37 -0.64 4.86
N ALA A 155 -14.41 -1.00 5.62
CA ALA A 155 -14.92 -0.15 6.68
C ALA A 155 -13.94 0.03 7.82
N ILE A 156 -13.35 -1.06 8.35
CA ILE A 156 -12.42 -1.00 9.47
C ILE A 156 -11.16 -0.24 9.05
N LYS A 157 -10.49 -0.67 7.97
CA LYS A 157 -9.23 -0.05 7.51
C LYS A 157 -9.37 1.44 7.19
N ASN A 158 -10.46 1.84 6.52
CA ASN A 158 -10.64 3.21 6.05
C ASN A 158 -10.67 4.22 7.20
N ILE A 159 -11.36 3.90 8.30
CA ILE A 159 -11.35 4.77 9.50
C ILE A 159 -10.20 4.41 10.46
N GLY A 160 -9.81 3.14 10.51
CA GLY A 160 -8.79 2.58 11.38
C GLY A 160 -7.39 3.15 11.13
N ILE A 161 -7.13 3.64 9.92
CA ILE A 161 -5.91 4.41 9.59
C ILE A 161 -6.26 5.83 9.14
N GLY A 162 -7.40 6.02 8.47
CA GLY A 162 -7.81 7.32 7.95
C GLY A 162 -7.95 8.38 9.05
N LEU A 163 -8.52 8.06 10.21
CA LEU A 163 -8.82 9.09 11.20
C LEU A 163 -7.60 9.63 11.95
N TYR A 164 -6.44 8.96 11.90
CA TYR A 164 -5.19 9.48 12.45
C TYR A 164 -4.67 10.64 11.58
N PRO A 165 -4.51 11.86 12.11
CA PRO A 165 -4.07 13.00 11.31
C PRO A 165 -2.57 12.96 10.98
N THR A 166 -2.21 13.19 9.71
CA THR A 166 -0.79 13.28 9.31
C THR A 166 -0.10 14.49 9.94
N GLN A 167 -0.74 15.66 9.96
CA GLN A 167 -0.17 16.89 10.55
C GLN A 167 -0.68 17.09 11.98
N CYS A 168 -0.33 16.14 12.86
CA CYS A 168 -0.61 16.23 14.30
C CYS A 168 0.60 16.71 15.07
N ALA A 169 0.62 17.97 15.48
CA ALA A 169 1.74 18.53 16.24
C ALA A 169 1.93 17.78 17.58
N ILE A 170 3.18 17.46 17.91
CA ILE A 170 3.54 17.10 19.28
C ILE A 170 3.58 18.41 20.08
N ASN A 171 3.21 18.39 21.37
CA ASN A 171 3.34 19.56 22.28
C ASN A 171 4.83 19.90 22.52
N SER A 172 5.55 20.30 21.46
CA SER A 172 6.97 20.62 21.42
C SER A 172 7.17 21.92 20.63
N ASP A 173 8.22 22.66 20.95
CA ASP A 173 8.63 23.86 20.22
C ASP A 173 9.15 23.56 18.79
N ASP A 174 9.14 22.29 18.36
CA ASP A 174 9.56 21.83 17.04
C ASP A 174 8.36 21.71 16.10
N GLU A 175 8.22 22.68 15.19
CA GLU A 175 7.08 22.83 14.27
C GLU A 175 6.96 21.71 13.22
N ASN A 176 7.98 20.85 13.07
CA ASN A 176 8.02 19.79 12.05
C ASN A 176 7.97 18.37 12.63
N LYS A 177 7.74 18.21 13.94
CA LYS A 177 7.58 16.90 14.58
C LYS A 177 6.12 16.51 14.73
N TRP A 178 5.74 15.45 14.02
CA TRP A 178 4.37 14.94 13.98
C TRP A 178 4.20 13.72 14.87
N LYS A 179 3.03 13.61 15.53
CA LYS A 179 2.68 12.52 16.45
C LYS A 179 2.55 11.18 15.74
N TYR A 180 1.96 11.17 14.54
CA TYR A 180 1.61 9.94 13.81
C TYR A 180 2.38 9.75 12.49
N ALA A 181 2.97 10.83 11.96
CA ALA A 181 3.53 10.83 10.61
C ALA A 181 5.06 10.95 10.57
N MET A 182 5.61 10.60 9.41
CA MET A 182 7.02 10.71 9.04
C MET A 182 7.14 11.39 7.65
N PRO A 183 8.31 11.96 7.31
CA PRO A 183 9.43 12.21 8.22
C PRO A 183 9.12 13.42 9.13
N PRO A 184 9.99 13.77 10.09
CA PRO A 184 9.87 15.03 10.83
C PRO A 184 10.23 16.23 9.93
N SER A 185 9.37 16.56 8.97
CA SER A 185 9.58 17.66 8.01
C SER A 185 8.32 18.54 7.87
N SER A 186 8.42 19.63 7.09
CA SER A 186 7.26 20.47 6.78
C SER A 186 6.26 19.79 5.83
N THR A 187 6.64 18.66 5.23
CA THR A 187 5.84 17.88 4.28
C THR A 187 5.71 16.41 4.71
N PRO A 188 5.16 16.14 5.90
CA PRO A 188 4.93 14.76 6.33
C PRO A 188 3.95 14.08 5.38
N SER A 189 4.10 12.77 5.20
CA SER A 189 3.33 12.06 4.18
C SER A 189 2.63 10.83 4.75
N PHE A 190 3.41 9.83 5.13
CA PHE A 190 2.87 8.58 5.65
C PHE A 190 2.68 8.64 7.16
N LYS A 191 1.64 7.95 7.63
CA LYS A 191 1.36 7.73 9.06
C LYS A 191 2.30 6.64 9.63
N GLY A 192 3.60 6.78 9.37
CA GLY A 192 4.62 5.76 9.60
C GLY A 192 4.96 5.50 11.07
N LYS A 193 4.56 6.40 11.98
CA LYS A 193 4.75 6.20 13.43
C LYS A 193 3.64 5.36 14.06
N LEU A 194 2.58 5.04 13.30
CA LEU A 194 1.58 4.08 13.74
C LEU A 194 2.19 2.65 13.69
N PRO A 195 1.90 1.79 14.67
CA PRO A 195 2.24 0.37 14.55
C PRO A 195 1.47 -0.26 13.37
N HIS A 196 2.18 -0.58 12.30
CA HIS A 196 1.65 -1.29 11.12
C HIS A 196 1.96 -2.79 11.13
N CYS A 197 2.84 -3.22 12.02
CA CYS A 197 3.11 -4.62 12.34
C CYS A 197 3.39 -4.73 13.86
N PRO A 198 3.35 -5.94 14.45
CA PRO A 198 3.58 -6.08 15.89
C PRO A 198 4.96 -5.61 16.34
N TRP A 199 6.02 -5.81 15.55
CA TRP A 199 7.38 -5.42 15.92
C TRP A 199 7.74 -4.04 15.36
N VAL A 200 7.79 -3.03 16.24
CA VAL A 200 8.20 -1.67 15.89
C VAL A 200 9.65 -1.47 16.30
N VAL A 201 10.48 -0.96 15.39
CA VAL A 201 11.92 -0.75 15.61
C VAL A 201 12.23 0.64 16.15
N GLU A 202 13.33 0.76 16.89
CA GLU A 202 13.94 2.06 17.19
C GLU A 202 14.81 2.52 16.03
N ILE A 203 14.62 3.78 15.61
CA ILE A 203 15.34 4.41 14.49
C ILE A 203 16.38 5.40 15.04
N ASP A 204 17.55 5.41 14.43
CA ASP A 204 18.55 6.46 14.61
C ASP A 204 18.15 7.70 13.81
N ASP A 205 17.84 8.79 14.50
CA ASP A 205 17.42 10.06 13.89
C ASP A 205 18.52 10.69 12.98
N ASP A 206 19.79 10.31 13.13
CA ASP A 206 20.90 10.87 12.34
C ASP A 206 21.15 10.10 11.03
N THR A 207 20.89 8.80 11.02
CA THR A 207 21.20 7.91 9.87
C THR A 207 19.97 7.33 9.19
N ASP A 208 18.80 7.46 9.82
CA ASP A 208 17.53 6.86 9.39
C ASP A 208 17.58 5.32 9.29
N LEU A 209 18.53 4.71 9.99
CA LEU A 209 18.70 3.27 10.08
C LEU A 209 18.20 2.72 11.43
N PRO A 210 17.79 1.45 11.47
CA PRO A 210 17.45 0.80 12.73
C PRO A 210 18.64 0.71 13.67
N LEU A 211 18.39 0.97 14.94
CA LEU A 211 19.35 0.67 15.99
C LEU A 211 19.51 -0.83 16.18
N LYS A 212 20.76 -1.26 16.39
CA LYS A 212 21.13 -2.62 16.78
C LYS A 212 21.68 -2.61 18.21
N ASP A 213 21.43 -3.71 18.93
CA ASP A 213 22.00 -3.95 20.24
C ASP A 213 23.46 -4.42 20.17
N GLU A 214 24.06 -4.73 21.32
CA GLU A 214 25.44 -5.22 21.42
C GLU A 214 25.69 -6.58 20.73
N ASN A 215 24.63 -7.34 20.42
CA ASN A 215 24.68 -8.62 19.71
C ASN A 215 24.50 -8.46 18.20
N GLY A 216 24.18 -7.25 17.72
CA GLY A 216 23.89 -6.97 16.32
C GLY A 216 22.42 -7.20 15.94
N GLU A 217 21.55 -7.46 16.92
CA GLU A 217 20.11 -7.66 16.72
C GLU A 217 19.36 -6.32 16.75
N TYR A 218 18.26 -6.23 16.02
CA TYR A 218 17.47 -5.01 15.99
C TYR A 218 16.77 -4.72 17.32
N ILE A 219 16.81 -3.46 17.76
CA ILE A 219 16.09 -3.02 18.96
C ILE A 219 14.62 -2.84 18.59
N VAL A 220 13.77 -3.75 19.10
CA VAL A 220 12.35 -3.81 18.76
C VAL A 220 11.45 -3.81 19.98
N THR A 221 10.29 -3.17 19.84
CA THR A 221 9.19 -3.21 20.80
C THR A 221 8.00 -3.93 20.18
N ARG A 222 7.46 -4.92 20.91
CA ARG A 222 6.23 -5.60 20.51
C ARG A 222 5.01 -4.76 20.89
N THR A 223 4.11 -4.58 19.93
CA THR A 223 2.84 -3.87 20.01
C THR A 223 1.70 -4.79 19.59
N ALA A 224 0.45 -4.31 19.65
CA ALA A 224 -0.69 -5.01 19.05
C ALA A 224 -0.79 -4.80 17.52
N GLY A 225 0.20 -4.14 16.91
CA GLY A 225 0.35 -3.99 15.47
C GLY A 225 -0.83 -3.31 14.79
N MET A 226 -1.04 -3.65 13.52
CA MET A 226 -2.10 -3.08 12.69
C MET A 226 -3.52 -3.29 13.27
N PRO A 227 -3.90 -4.49 13.77
CA PRO A 227 -5.22 -4.67 14.39
C PRO A 227 -5.47 -3.75 15.58
N GLY A 228 -4.48 -3.60 16.46
CA GLY A 228 -4.55 -2.70 17.62
C GLY A 228 -4.72 -1.25 17.21
N THR A 229 -3.94 -0.79 16.22
CA THR A 229 -4.02 0.58 15.69
C THR A 229 -5.42 0.88 15.15
N GLN A 230 -5.99 -0.04 14.36
CA GLN A 230 -7.32 0.16 13.79
C GLN A 230 -8.42 0.11 14.86
N ALA A 231 -8.34 -0.84 15.80
CA ALA A 231 -9.32 -0.97 16.86
C ALA A 231 -9.32 0.22 17.83
N ASP A 232 -8.14 0.72 18.21
CA ASP A 232 -7.99 1.82 19.17
C ASP A 232 -8.68 3.09 18.68
N VAL A 233 -8.49 3.49 17.42
CA VAL A 233 -9.16 4.70 16.89
C VAL A 233 -10.66 4.53 16.74
N ILE A 234 -11.12 3.36 16.31
CA ILE A 234 -12.56 3.08 16.18
C ILE A 234 -13.21 3.11 17.57
N ARG A 235 -12.58 2.45 18.54
CA ARG A 235 -13.07 2.39 19.93
C ARG A 235 -13.12 3.77 20.56
N ALA A 236 -12.09 4.59 20.36
CA ALA A 236 -12.06 5.95 20.86
C ALA A 236 -13.18 6.82 20.27
N VAL A 237 -13.46 6.71 18.97
CA VAL A 237 -14.56 7.42 18.30
C VAL A 237 -15.93 6.95 18.83
N GLN A 238 -16.12 5.64 19.02
CA GLN A 238 -17.33 5.08 19.63
C GLN A 238 -17.56 5.59 21.05
N GLU A 239 -16.50 5.70 21.86
CA GLU A 239 -16.59 6.20 23.24
C GLU A 239 -17.03 7.67 23.30
N GLN A 240 -16.76 8.46 22.26
CA GLN A 240 -17.28 9.83 22.15
C GLN A 240 -18.77 9.88 21.76
N GLY A 241 -19.43 8.74 21.59
CA GLY A 241 -20.84 8.65 21.21
C GLY A 241 -21.11 9.03 19.75
N VAL A 242 -20.10 8.97 18.88
CA VAL A 242 -20.24 9.26 17.45
C VAL A 242 -21.01 8.11 16.79
N TYR A 243 -22.18 8.43 16.23
CA TYR A 243 -22.97 7.46 15.48
C TYR A 243 -22.33 7.22 14.11
N MET A 244 -22.06 5.95 13.78
CA MET A 244 -21.38 5.56 12.55
C MET A 244 -22.29 4.73 11.65
N VAL A 245 -22.23 5.03 10.35
CA VAL A 245 -22.81 4.20 9.27
C VAL A 245 -21.69 3.92 8.27
N HIS A 246 -21.59 2.67 7.83
CA HIS A 246 -20.59 2.25 6.86
C HIS A 246 -21.29 1.89 5.55
N VAL A 247 -20.85 2.47 4.44
CA VAL A 247 -21.40 2.25 3.10
C VAL A 247 -20.25 1.89 2.15
N SER A 248 -20.04 0.60 1.94
CA SER A 248 -18.98 0.10 1.07
C SER A 248 -19.38 0.19 -0.39
N ASP A 249 -18.60 0.94 -1.17
CA ASP A 249 -18.64 0.88 -2.63
C ASP A 249 -17.89 -0.38 -3.09
N SER A 250 -18.67 -1.40 -3.42
CA SER A 250 -18.23 -2.68 -3.99
C SER A 250 -18.76 -2.86 -5.41
N ILE A 251 -19.03 -1.76 -6.12
CA ILE A 251 -19.54 -1.81 -7.51
C ILE A 251 -18.42 -2.27 -8.44
N ASP A 252 -17.27 -1.60 -8.33
CA ASP A 252 -16.04 -1.88 -9.07
C ASP A 252 -14.93 -2.24 -8.08
N MET A 253 -14.93 -3.47 -7.57
CA MET A 253 -13.96 -3.94 -6.59
C MET A 253 -12.56 -4.02 -7.20
N ILE A 254 -11.54 -3.58 -6.46
CA ILE A 254 -10.16 -3.61 -6.96
C ILE A 254 -9.47 -4.89 -6.48
N ASN A 255 -9.03 -5.73 -7.43
CA ASN A 255 -8.66 -7.12 -7.15
C ASN A 255 -7.21 -7.39 -6.73
N LEU A 256 -6.23 -6.75 -7.38
CA LEU A 256 -4.82 -7.12 -7.23
C LEU A 256 -4.01 -6.15 -6.38
N ASN A 257 -4.24 -4.86 -6.52
CA ASN A 257 -3.50 -3.88 -5.74
C ASN A 257 -4.28 -2.58 -5.65
N HIS A 258 -4.16 -1.87 -4.54
CA HIS A 258 -4.75 -0.55 -4.38
C HIS A 258 -3.80 0.58 -4.84
N ASN A 259 -2.50 0.28 -5.01
CA ASN A 259 -1.49 1.20 -5.50
C ASN A 259 -1.62 1.46 -7.02
N PRO A 260 -1.17 2.63 -7.52
CA PRO A 260 -1.26 3.02 -8.93
C PRO A 260 -0.19 2.33 -9.82
N GLU A 261 0.07 1.05 -9.59
CA GLU A 261 1.11 0.27 -10.30
C GLU A 261 0.64 -0.25 -11.67
N GLY A 262 -0.63 -0.02 -12.04
CA GLY A 262 -1.20 -0.43 -13.33
C GLY A 262 -1.55 -1.92 -13.45
N ILE A 263 -1.29 -2.73 -12.42
CA ILE A 263 -1.67 -4.16 -12.36
C ILE A 263 -3.09 -4.37 -11.85
N ALA A 264 -3.66 -3.37 -11.17
CA ALA A 264 -4.97 -3.44 -10.54
C ALA A 264 -6.10 -3.35 -11.57
N VAL A 265 -7.09 -4.23 -11.49
CA VAL A 265 -8.26 -4.22 -12.35
C VAL A 265 -9.51 -3.90 -11.52
N ARG A 266 -10.42 -3.11 -12.11
CA ARG A 266 -11.76 -2.87 -11.58
C ARG A 266 -12.65 -4.03 -11.98
N ILE A 267 -13.09 -4.82 -11.01
CA ILE A 267 -13.97 -5.95 -11.19
C ILE A 267 -15.41 -5.51 -10.91
N PRO A 268 -16.31 -5.54 -11.91
CA PRO A 268 -17.67 -5.03 -11.80
C PRO A 268 -18.58 -6.04 -11.07
N GLU A 269 -18.31 -6.27 -9.79
CA GLU A 269 -19.11 -7.16 -8.93
C GLU A 269 -20.51 -6.59 -8.66
N GLY A 270 -20.67 -5.25 -8.73
CA GLY A 270 -21.99 -4.61 -8.80
C GLY A 270 -22.72 -4.42 -7.46
N TYR A 271 -22.02 -4.46 -6.33
CA TYR A 271 -22.64 -4.38 -5.01
C TYR A 271 -22.48 -3.02 -4.33
N LEU A 272 -23.49 -2.66 -3.53
CA LEU A 272 -23.40 -1.59 -2.53
C LEU A 272 -23.84 -2.17 -1.19
N TRP A 273 -22.94 -2.19 -0.22
CA TRP A 273 -23.21 -2.75 1.10
C TRP A 273 -23.29 -1.64 2.14
N SER A 274 -24.22 -1.77 3.08
CA SER A 274 -24.31 -0.84 4.21
C SER A 274 -24.52 -1.57 5.52
N SER A 275 -23.86 -1.10 6.58
CA SER A 275 -23.97 -1.66 7.93
C SER A 275 -23.73 -0.58 8.98
N LEU A 276 -24.32 -0.77 10.16
CA LEU A 276 -23.94 -0.02 11.37
C LEU A 276 -22.74 -0.66 12.08
N ASP A 277 -22.38 -1.88 11.68
CA ASP A 277 -21.30 -2.67 12.25
C ASP A 277 -20.22 -2.88 11.18
N CYS A 278 -19.04 -2.31 11.42
CA CYS A 278 -17.90 -2.40 10.50
C CYS A 278 -17.31 -3.81 10.42
N VAL A 279 -17.38 -4.60 11.49
CA VAL A 279 -16.85 -5.97 11.52
C VAL A 279 -17.72 -6.90 10.68
N ALA A 280 -19.04 -6.80 10.86
CA ALA A 280 -20.00 -7.55 10.05
C ALA A 280 -19.85 -7.26 8.55
N LEU A 281 -19.69 -5.97 8.20
CA LEU A 281 -19.53 -5.53 6.82
C LEU A 281 -18.23 -6.05 6.20
N ASP A 282 -17.09 -5.87 6.88
CA ASP A 282 -15.80 -6.29 6.33
C ASP A 282 -15.70 -7.82 6.24
N LEU A 283 -16.27 -8.56 7.20
CA LEU A 283 -16.29 -10.02 7.15
C LEU A 283 -17.20 -10.55 6.04
N LEU A 284 -18.35 -9.94 5.78
CA LEU A 284 -19.19 -10.25 4.60
C LEU A 284 -18.40 -10.06 3.31
N CYS A 285 -17.75 -8.90 3.17
CA CYS A 285 -16.96 -8.54 2.00
C CYS A 285 -15.78 -9.52 1.79
N ALA A 286 -15.03 -9.88 2.84
CA ALA A 286 -13.94 -10.84 2.74
C ALA A 286 -14.43 -12.25 2.37
N ARG A 287 -15.51 -12.72 3.00
CA ARG A 287 -16.12 -14.01 2.66
C ARG A 287 -16.58 -14.08 1.21
N TYR A 288 -17.02 -12.97 0.62
CA TYR A 288 -17.33 -12.90 -0.80
C TYR A 288 -16.08 -13.02 -1.68
N CYS A 289 -15.03 -12.24 -1.41
CA CYS A 289 -13.77 -12.26 -2.17
C CYS A 289 -13.08 -13.62 -2.19
N PHE A 290 -13.09 -14.33 -1.06
CA PHE A 290 -12.31 -15.56 -0.86
C PHE A 290 -13.18 -16.80 -0.96
N LYS A 291 -14.15 -16.78 -1.89
CA LYS A 291 -15.07 -17.87 -2.16
C LYS A 291 -15.28 -18.04 -3.66
N THR A 292 -14.65 -19.08 -4.22
CA THR A 292 -14.86 -19.48 -5.62
C THR A 292 -15.42 -20.90 -5.76
N ILE A 293 -15.80 -21.53 -4.63
CA ILE A 293 -16.43 -22.85 -4.63
C ILE A 293 -17.80 -22.85 -3.91
N PRO A 294 -18.74 -23.72 -4.33
CA PRO A 294 -20.05 -23.82 -3.70
C PRO A 294 -19.99 -24.12 -2.21
N MET A 295 -20.91 -23.56 -1.42
CA MET A 295 -21.00 -23.77 0.05
C MET A 295 -20.99 -25.26 0.42
N SER A 296 -21.71 -26.10 -0.32
CA SER A 296 -21.76 -27.54 -0.06
C SER A 296 -20.39 -28.22 -0.15
N LYS A 297 -19.56 -27.81 -1.11
CA LYS A 297 -18.19 -28.32 -1.27
C LYS A 297 -17.28 -27.75 -0.18
N GLY A 298 -17.38 -26.44 0.10
CA GLY A 298 -16.59 -25.78 1.15
C GLY A 298 -16.83 -26.38 2.54
N MET A 299 -18.10 -26.60 2.91
CA MET A 299 -18.47 -27.21 4.19
C MET A 299 -17.91 -28.62 4.35
N LYS A 300 -18.01 -29.43 3.29
CA LYS A 300 -17.42 -30.77 3.28
C LYS A 300 -15.91 -30.72 3.46
N LEU A 301 -15.22 -29.85 2.72
CA LEU A 301 -13.77 -29.72 2.83
C LEU A 301 -13.33 -29.19 4.19
N LYS A 302 -14.09 -28.27 4.79
CA LYS A 302 -13.87 -27.78 6.14
C LYS A 302 -13.86 -28.92 7.15
N GLU A 303 -14.85 -29.81 7.09
CA GLU A 303 -14.92 -31.00 7.96
C GLU A 303 -13.76 -31.98 7.68
N GLU A 304 -13.48 -32.28 6.41
CA GLU A 304 -12.44 -33.23 6.00
C GLU A 304 -11.01 -32.79 6.40
N ASN A 305 -10.75 -31.48 6.35
CA ASN A 305 -9.42 -30.92 6.62
C ASN A 305 -9.31 -30.22 7.98
N SER A 306 -10.40 -30.20 8.77
CA SER A 306 -10.47 -29.48 10.05
C SER A 306 -10.15 -27.98 9.94
N TRP A 307 -10.58 -27.34 8.85
CA TRP A 307 -10.38 -25.90 8.66
C TRP A 307 -11.27 -25.07 9.59
N ASN A 308 -10.80 -23.87 9.99
CA ASN A 308 -11.59 -22.94 10.79
C ASN A 308 -12.73 -22.27 9.97
N THR A 309 -12.63 -22.27 8.64
CA THR A 309 -13.59 -21.67 7.72
C THR A 309 -13.80 -22.52 6.46
N GLU A 310 -14.99 -22.43 5.88
CA GLU A 310 -15.37 -23.07 4.60
C GLU A 310 -15.21 -22.13 3.39
N PHE A 311 -14.89 -20.86 3.64
CA PHE A 311 -14.70 -19.84 2.60
C PHE A 311 -13.28 -19.97 2.06
N VAL A 312 -13.16 -20.65 0.92
CA VAL A 312 -11.91 -20.91 0.22
C VAL A 312 -12.02 -20.56 -1.26
N HIS A 313 -10.91 -20.18 -1.86
CA HIS A 313 -10.82 -19.90 -3.29
C HIS A 313 -9.80 -20.80 -3.99
N GLN A 314 -9.92 -20.88 -5.31
CA GLN A 314 -8.97 -21.58 -6.17
C GLN A 314 -7.71 -20.74 -6.32
N VAL A 315 -6.55 -21.37 -6.11
CA VAL A 315 -5.24 -20.74 -6.23
C VAL A 315 -4.30 -21.60 -7.07
N PRO A 316 -3.32 -21.01 -7.78
CA PRO A 316 -2.26 -21.77 -8.43
C PRO A 316 -1.37 -22.43 -7.38
N VAL A 317 -1.03 -23.70 -7.56
CA VAL A 317 -0.12 -24.45 -6.68
C VAL A 317 0.99 -25.03 -7.54
N ALA A 318 2.22 -24.96 -7.05
CA ALA A 318 3.37 -25.53 -7.73
C ALA A 318 3.48 -27.04 -7.45
N GLN A 319 3.80 -27.81 -8.49
CA GLN A 319 4.03 -29.24 -8.39
C GLN A 319 5.24 -29.63 -9.25
N ILE A 320 6.02 -30.59 -8.79
CA ILE A 320 7.14 -31.13 -9.57
C ILE A 320 6.63 -32.01 -10.72
N GLU A 321 7.10 -31.73 -11.93
CA GLU A 321 6.96 -32.60 -13.09
C GLU A 321 8.33 -32.80 -13.77
N TYR A 322 8.91 -33.99 -13.58
CA TYR A 322 10.28 -34.32 -14.00
C TYR A 322 11.34 -33.37 -13.43
N LYS A 323 11.79 -32.40 -14.25
CA LYS A 323 12.79 -31.38 -13.91
C LYS A 323 12.21 -29.98 -13.85
N ASN A 324 10.90 -29.83 -14.05
CA ASN A 324 10.21 -28.55 -14.01
C ASN A 324 9.31 -28.49 -12.79
N ILE A 325 8.96 -27.27 -12.43
CA ILE A 325 7.90 -26.97 -11.48
C ILE A 325 6.72 -26.44 -12.31
N ILE A 326 5.56 -27.07 -12.23
CA ILE A 326 4.36 -26.72 -13.00
C ILE A 326 3.24 -26.19 -12.10
N THR A 327 2.36 -25.38 -12.67
CA THR A 327 1.14 -24.91 -12.01
C THR A 327 0.02 -25.94 -12.14
N VAL A 328 -0.59 -26.28 -11.01
CA VAL A 328 -1.86 -27.00 -10.90
C VAL A 328 -2.87 -26.17 -10.10
N GLU A 329 -4.15 -26.52 -10.19
CA GLU A 329 -5.17 -25.88 -9.36
C GLU A 329 -5.15 -26.45 -7.93
N GLY A 330 -5.14 -25.58 -6.93
CA GLY A 330 -5.33 -25.91 -5.53
C GLY A 330 -6.38 -25.03 -4.87
N LEU A 331 -6.49 -25.16 -3.54
CA LEU A 331 -7.38 -24.36 -2.69
C LEU A 331 -6.58 -23.79 -1.52
N ASP A 332 -6.86 -22.53 -1.20
CA ASP A 332 -6.32 -21.81 -0.04
C ASP A 332 -7.35 -20.76 0.43
N SER A 333 -7.08 -20.07 1.53
CA SER A 333 -7.83 -18.90 1.97
C SER A 333 -6.99 -18.05 2.93
N PRO A 334 -6.93 -16.72 2.75
CA PRO A 334 -6.35 -15.85 3.76
C PRO A 334 -7.14 -15.88 5.08
N LEU A 335 -8.41 -16.25 5.04
CA LEU A 335 -9.28 -16.33 6.23
C LEU A 335 -8.87 -17.46 7.18
N PHE A 336 -7.97 -18.36 6.78
CA PHE A 336 -7.36 -19.32 7.70
C PHE A 336 -6.50 -18.66 8.76
N ARG A 337 -5.93 -17.50 8.44
CA ARG A 337 -4.75 -16.90 9.09
C ARG A 337 -4.89 -15.39 9.30
N TYR A 338 -6.13 -14.89 9.25
CA TYR A 338 -6.46 -13.48 9.39
C TYR A 338 -7.31 -13.22 10.64
N ASN A 339 -6.72 -12.57 11.63
CA ASN A 339 -7.27 -12.48 12.98
C ASN A 339 -8.05 -11.18 13.27
N LEU A 340 -8.00 -10.17 12.39
CA LEU A 340 -8.57 -8.84 12.66
C LEU A 340 -10.03 -8.88 13.11
N TYR A 341 -10.88 -9.71 12.50
CA TYR A 341 -12.32 -9.70 12.81
C TYR A 341 -12.61 -10.22 14.23
N SER A 342 -11.94 -11.28 14.64
CA SER A 342 -12.05 -11.80 16.01
C SER A 342 -11.42 -10.85 17.01
N TYR A 343 -10.28 -10.24 16.65
CA TYR A 343 -9.64 -9.22 17.46
C TYR A 343 -10.58 -8.01 17.67
N ALA A 344 -11.15 -7.47 16.60
CA ALA A 344 -12.08 -6.34 16.61
C ALA A 344 -13.36 -6.61 17.43
N GLU A 345 -13.95 -7.81 17.30
CA GLU A 345 -15.09 -8.22 18.11
C GLU A 345 -14.74 -8.28 19.60
N ASN A 346 -13.57 -8.83 19.95
CA ASN A 346 -13.08 -8.88 21.33
C ASN A 346 -12.79 -7.47 21.90
N ARG A 347 -12.36 -6.53 21.07
CA ARG A 347 -12.19 -5.10 21.41
C ARG A 347 -13.53 -4.35 21.52
N GLY A 348 -14.65 -5.02 21.21
CA GLY A 348 -15.99 -4.45 21.32
C GLY A 348 -16.29 -3.37 20.29
N ILE A 349 -15.62 -3.37 19.12
CA ILE A 349 -15.87 -2.39 18.06
C ILE A 349 -16.97 -2.83 17.07
N GLY A 350 -17.36 -4.11 17.08
CA GLY A 350 -18.41 -4.68 16.25
C GLY A 350 -18.61 -6.18 16.51
N GLN A 351 -19.33 -6.87 15.64
CA GLN A 351 -19.65 -8.30 15.75
C GLN A 351 -19.48 -9.02 14.41
N GLN A 352 -19.08 -10.29 14.46
CA GLN A 352 -18.93 -11.14 13.28
C GLN A 352 -20.27 -11.73 12.80
N LEU A 353 -21.28 -11.80 13.67
CA LEU A 353 -22.59 -12.32 13.32
C LEU A 353 -23.37 -11.29 12.50
N TYR A 354 -23.86 -11.71 11.33
CA TYR A 354 -24.68 -10.87 10.48
C TYR A 354 -25.72 -11.68 9.70
N TYR A 355 -26.70 -10.97 9.16
CA TYR A 355 -27.57 -11.44 8.10
C TYR A 355 -27.69 -10.38 7.02
N VAL A 356 -27.86 -10.81 5.77
CA VAL A 356 -28.01 -9.89 4.63
C VAL A 356 -29.49 -9.66 4.36
N THR A 357 -29.84 -8.40 4.10
CA THR A 357 -31.13 -8.00 3.51
C THR A 357 -30.86 -6.99 2.42
N GLY A 358 -31.55 -7.12 1.29
CA GLY A 358 -31.41 -6.18 0.19
C GLY A 358 -32.18 -6.65 -1.03
N TRP A 359 -31.89 -6.03 -2.17
CA TRP A 359 -32.53 -6.32 -3.43
C TRP A 359 -31.50 -6.47 -4.54
N ASP A 360 -31.58 -7.55 -5.30
CA ASP A 360 -30.88 -7.68 -6.58
C ASP A 360 -31.76 -7.08 -7.68
N SER A 361 -31.36 -5.91 -8.17
CA SER A 361 -32.08 -5.20 -9.22
C SER A 361 -31.98 -5.86 -10.61
N VAL A 362 -31.00 -6.73 -10.83
CA VAL A 362 -30.84 -7.44 -12.12
C VAL A 362 -31.89 -8.53 -12.26
N THR A 363 -32.20 -9.22 -11.16
CA THR A 363 -33.10 -10.38 -11.18
C THR A 363 -34.41 -10.17 -10.44
N ASP A 364 -34.60 -8.99 -9.86
CA ASP A 364 -35.80 -8.60 -9.14
C ASP A 364 -36.10 -9.55 -7.96
N THR A 365 -35.05 -9.90 -7.21
CA THR A 365 -35.11 -10.88 -6.11
C THR A 365 -34.51 -10.34 -4.81
N PRO A 366 -35.01 -10.77 -3.63
CA PRO A 366 -34.39 -10.41 -2.36
C PRO A 366 -33.00 -11.02 -2.20
N LEU A 367 -32.04 -10.21 -1.75
CA LEU A 367 -30.76 -10.69 -1.24
C LEU A 367 -30.92 -11.24 0.17
N THR A 368 -30.17 -12.28 0.49
CA THR A 368 -30.16 -12.94 1.80
C THR A 368 -28.81 -13.55 2.11
N SER A 369 -28.64 -14.10 3.31
CA SER A 369 -27.49 -14.92 3.64
C SER A 369 -27.90 -16.20 4.37
N LEU A 370 -27.10 -17.25 4.18
CA LEU A 370 -27.26 -18.54 4.86
C LEU A 370 -25.91 -18.94 5.45
N ALA A 371 -25.82 -19.02 6.79
CA ALA A 371 -24.57 -19.31 7.49
C ALA A 371 -23.38 -18.39 7.07
N GLY A 372 -23.67 -17.11 6.78
CA GLY A 372 -22.68 -16.15 6.30
C GLY A 372 -22.38 -16.20 4.79
N HIS A 373 -22.96 -17.14 4.04
CA HIS A 373 -22.84 -17.16 2.57
C HIS A 373 -23.84 -16.20 1.96
N LEU A 374 -23.38 -15.33 1.05
CA LEU A 374 -24.25 -14.42 0.31
C LEU A 374 -25.07 -15.20 -0.72
N GLY A 375 -26.35 -14.84 -0.85
CA GLY A 375 -27.19 -15.36 -1.92
C GLY A 375 -28.43 -14.52 -2.13
N ARG A 376 -29.33 -15.06 -2.95
CA ARG A 376 -30.63 -14.49 -3.25
C ARG A 376 -31.71 -15.56 -3.15
N VAL A 377 -32.96 -15.13 -3.03
CA VAL A 377 -34.11 -16.04 -2.96
C VAL A 377 -34.85 -16.09 -4.29
N GLU A 378 -34.79 -17.24 -4.96
CA GLU A 378 -35.52 -17.51 -6.20
C GLU A 378 -36.43 -18.72 -6.01
N GLU A 379 -37.74 -18.59 -6.30
CA GLU A 379 -38.71 -19.70 -6.17
C GLU A 379 -38.66 -20.43 -4.81
N ASN A 380 -38.48 -19.70 -3.71
CA ASN A 380 -38.27 -20.22 -2.35
C ASN A 380 -37.00 -21.07 -2.16
N LYS A 381 -35.98 -20.89 -3.01
CA LYS A 381 -34.67 -21.52 -2.89
C LYS A 381 -33.60 -20.47 -2.68
N PHE A 382 -32.60 -20.83 -1.89
CA PHE A 382 -31.36 -20.05 -1.78
C PHE A 382 -30.50 -20.32 -3.00
N ILE A 383 -30.21 -19.25 -3.75
CA ILE A 383 -29.25 -19.26 -4.85
C ILE A 383 -28.01 -18.52 -4.38
N GLU A 384 -26.94 -19.27 -4.22
CA GLU A 384 -25.66 -18.77 -3.75
C GLU A 384 -25.03 -17.83 -4.78
N LEU A 385 -24.45 -16.72 -4.30
CA LEU A 385 -23.68 -15.78 -5.12
C LEU A 385 -22.19 -15.95 -4.80
N MET A 386 -21.38 -16.07 -5.84
CA MET A 386 -19.93 -16.29 -5.75
C MET A 386 -19.23 -15.46 -6.81
N THR A 387 -17.96 -15.14 -6.56
CA THR A 387 -17.08 -14.54 -7.56
C THR A 387 -16.32 -15.62 -8.32
N ASP A 388 -16.02 -15.34 -9.58
CA ASP A 388 -15.09 -16.13 -10.41
C ASP A 388 -13.68 -15.48 -10.44
N ASN A 389 -13.50 -14.35 -9.74
CA ASN A 389 -12.26 -13.60 -9.73
C ASN A 389 -11.34 -14.02 -8.59
N MET A 390 -10.04 -14.08 -8.88
CA MET A 390 -9.01 -14.28 -7.86
C MET A 390 -8.57 -12.94 -7.29
N TYR A 391 -8.78 -12.77 -5.99
CA TYR A 391 -8.38 -11.60 -5.21
C TYR A 391 -7.13 -11.93 -4.40
N TYR A 392 -6.07 -11.14 -4.53
CA TYR A 392 -4.83 -11.23 -3.75
C TYR A 392 -3.98 -9.97 -3.99
N ASN A 393 -3.00 -9.67 -3.14
CA ASN A 393 -2.02 -8.63 -3.39
C ASN A 393 -0.61 -9.22 -3.56
N PRO A 394 0.15 -8.84 -4.61
CA PRO A 394 1.54 -9.28 -4.81
C PRO A 394 2.45 -9.12 -3.58
N SER A 395 2.31 -8.02 -2.84
CA SER A 395 3.10 -7.75 -1.63
C SER A 395 2.66 -8.54 -0.40
N CYS A 396 1.45 -9.12 -0.44
CA CYS A 396 0.87 -9.91 0.64
C CYS A 396 0.65 -11.38 0.24
N MET A 397 1.23 -11.85 -0.86
CA MET A 397 0.98 -13.21 -1.37
C MET A 397 1.28 -14.31 -0.35
N ILE A 398 2.23 -14.11 0.57
CA ILE A 398 2.55 -15.09 1.62
C ILE A 398 1.37 -15.30 2.59
N TRP A 399 0.44 -14.33 2.67
CA TRP A 399 -0.79 -14.42 3.43
C TRP A 399 -2.04 -14.54 2.55
N ASP A 400 -2.10 -13.94 1.36
CA ASP A 400 -3.28 -14.09 0.50
C ASP A 400 -3.36 -15.49 -0.11
N MET A 401 -2.22 -16.05 -0.52
CA MET A 401 -2.09 -17.32 -1.23
C MET A 401 -0.86 -18.11 -0.75
N GLN A 402 -0.69 -18.27 0.56
CA GLN A 402 0.45 -18.95 1.19
C GLN A 402 0.80 -20.29 0.53
N LYS A 403 -0.22 -21.09 0.20
CA LYS A 403 -0.02 -22.39 -0.43
C LYS A 403 0.69 -22.28 -1.79
N THR A 404 0.41 -21.23 -2.56
CA THR A 404 1.08 -20.94 -3.84
C THR A 404 2.58 -20.76 -3.63
N ILE A 405 2.97 -19.91 -2.68
CA ILE A 405 4.38 -19.60 -2.42
C ILE A 405 5.11 -20.79 -1.80
N ILE A 406 4.54 -21.38 -0.75
CA ILE A 406 5.21 -22.47 -0.03
C ILE A 406 5.36 -23.70 -0.91
N SER A 407 4.37 -24.06 -1.73
CA SER A 407 4.52 -25.18 -2.68
C SER A 407 5.61 -24.95 -3.73
N TYR A 408 5.82 -23.69 -4.16
CA TYR A 408 6.90 -23.35 -5.08
C TYR A 408 8.27 -23.50 -4.41
N ALA A 409 8.42 -22.98 -3.19
CA ALA A 409 9.61 -23.15 -2.38
C ALA A 409 9.91 -24.64 -2.10
N GLU A 410 8.91 -25.44 -1.71
CA GLU A 410 9.04 -26.89 -1.47
C GLU A 410 9.47 -27.65 -2.73
N ALA A 411 8.85 -27.33 -3.87
CA ALA A 411 9.19 -27.95 -5.14
C ALA A 411 10.63 -27.62 -5.56
N HIS A 412 11.07 -26.39 -5.31
CA HIS A 412 12.44 -25.96 -5.57
C HIS A 412 13.45 -26.62 -4.63
N ASP A 413 13.19 -26.62 -3.32
CA ASP A 413 14.03 -27.28 -2.31
C ASP A 413 14.22 -28.76 -2.63
N THR A 414 13.16 -29.43 -3.07
CA THR A 414 13.20 -30.85 -3.48
C THR A 414 14.03 -31.08 -4.74
N LEU A 415 13.92 -30.22 -5.76
CA LEU A 415 14.61 -30.39 -7.04
C LEU A 415 16.09 -29.98 -6.99
N ASN A 416 16.38 -28.91 -6.26
CA ASN A 416 17.66 -28.19 -6.34
C ASN A 416 18.46 -28.23 -5.02
N GLY A 417 17.89 -28.80 -3.95
CA GLY A 417 18.56 -28.94 -2.65
C GLY A 417 18.74 -27.62 -1.90
N THR A 418 17.87 -26.64 -2.17
CA THR A 418 17.80 -25.36 -1.44
C THR A 418 17.06 -25.51 -0.11
N SER A 419 16.95 -24.42 0.64
CA SER A 419 16.24 -24.36 1.93
C SER A 419 15.30 -23.16 2.03
N ILE A 420 14.65 -22.80 0.94
CA ILE A 420 13.80 -21.61 0.81
C ILE A 420 12.60 -21.70 1.75
N VAL A 421 12.00 -22.88 1.93
CA VAL A 421 10.91 -23.07 2.89
C VAL A 421 11.37 -22.71 4.29
N LYS A 422 12.59 -23.14 4.66
CA LYS A 422 13.17 -22.81 5.96
C LYS A 422 13.37 -21.31 6.10
N GLU A 423 13.80 -20.61 5.06
CA GLU A 423 13.97 -19.15 5.10
C GLU A 423 12.64 -18.41 5.32
N PHE A 424 11.55 -18.85 4.67
CA PHE A 424 10.23 -18.28 4.94
C PHE A 424 9.78 -18.53 6.38
N MET A 425 9.91 -19.77 6.87
CA MET A 425 9.48 -20.12 8.23
C MET A 425 10.32 -19.43 9.30
N ASP A 426 11.65 -19.40 9.16
CA ASP A 426 12.53 -18.68 10.09
C ASP A 426 12.24 -17.18 10.12
N GLY A 427 11.87 -16.61 8.96
CA GLY A 427 11.64 -15.16 8.81
C GLY A 427 10.27 -14.69 9.28
N PHE A 428 9.23 -15.50 9.08
CA PHE A 428 7.85 -15.12 9.33
C PHE A 428 7.13 -15.96 10.38
N ASP A 429 7.27 -17.29 10.43
CA ASP A 429 6.49 -18.16 11.34
C ASP A 429 6.98 -17.99 12.80
N GLU A 430 6.43 -16.99 13.49
CA GLU A 430 6.90 -16.56 14.80
C GLU A 430 6.49 -17.53 15.90
N ASN A 431 5.37 -18.23 15.72
CA ASN A 431 4.80 -19.17 16.68
C ASN A 431 5.24 -20.63 16.44
N VAL A 432 5.82 -20.92 15.27
CA VAL A 432 6.37 -22.22 14.86
C VAL A 432 5.30 -23.32 14.69
N ASP A 433 4.11 -22.95 14.24
CA ASP A 433 3.01 -23.89 13.96
C ASP A 433 2.93 -24.31 12.48
N GLY A 434 3.77 -23.72 11.62
CA GLY A 434 3.84 -24.00 10.19
C GLY A 434 2.83 -23.23 9.33
N VAL A 435 2.11 -22.27 9.92
CA VAL A 435 1.20 -21.35 9.22
C VAL A 435 1.61 -19.92 9.52
N ILE A 436 1.91 -19.16 8.47
CA ILE A 436 2.30 -17.75 8.62
C ILE A 436 1.03 -16.87 8.71
N ASP A 437 0.76 -16.29 9.88
CA ASP A 437 -0.40 -15.41 10.12
C ASP A 437 -0.19 -13.98 9.60
N TYR A 438 -1.28 -13.22 9.34
CA TYR A 438 -1.15 -11.80 8.92
C TYR A 438 -0.44 -10.91 9.95
N ASP A 439 -0.51 -11.29 11.22
CA ASP A 439 0.18 -10.59 12.31
C ASP A 439 1.67 -10.98 12.39
N GLU A 440 2.07 -12.04 11.68
CA GLU A 440 3.44 -12.51 11.59
C GLU A 440 4.14 -11.90 10.37
N ARG A 441 4.69 -10.70 10.59
CA ARG A 441 5.37 -9.88 9.57
C ARG A 441 6.90 -9.89 9.68
N GLY A 442 7.42 -10.78 10.52
CA GLY A 442 8.83 -10.86 10.86
C GLY A 442 9.24 -9.89 11.96
N ARG A 443 10.35 -10.22 12.63
CA ARG A 443 10.79 -9.55 13.87
C ARG A 443 11.71 -8.36 13.65
N LYS A 444 12.00 -8.01 12.39
CA LYS A 444 12.92 -6.92 12.02
C LYS A 444 12.23 -5.57 11.80
N GLY A 445 10.92 -5.48 12.06
CA GLY A 445 10.12 -4.26 11.95
C GLY A 445 10.17 -3.59 10.57
N PHE A 446 10.03 -4.38 9.51
CA PHE A 446 10.09 -3.91 8.12
C PHE A 446 9.17 -2.72 7.84
N ASP A 447 7.92 -2.75 8.31
CA ASP A 447 6.94 -1.71 7.96
C ASP A 447 7.37 -0.32 8.47
N THR A 448 7.96 -0.22 9.68
CA THR A 448 8.47 1.06 10.21
C THR A 448 9.53 1.65 9.28
N HIS A 449 10.49 0.83 8.83
CA HIS A 449 11.54 1.26 7.90
C HIS A 449 11.01 1.61 6.54
N ASN A 450 10.15 0.76 5.98
CA ASN A 450 9.60 0.99 4.66
C ASN A 450 8.82 2.31 4.61
N PHE A 451 8.04 2.61 5.65
CA PHE A 451 7.38 3.91 5.76
C PHE A 451 8.35 5.06 5.90
N LEU A 452 9.44 4.93 6.66
CA LEU A 452 10.47 5.96 6.74
C LEU A 452 11.11 6.21 5.36
N ILE A 453 11.59 5.16 4.69
CA ILE A 453 12.20 5.24 3.35
C ILE A 453 11.23 5.89 2.35
N MET A 454 9.97 5.48 2.33
CA MET A 454 8.94 6.07 1.46
C MET A 454 8.68 7.54 1.80
N SER A 455 8.65 7.88 3.09
CA SER A 455 8.38 9.25 3.56
C SER A 455 9.53 10.19 3.19
N GLN A 456 10.78 9.74 3.37
CA GLN A 456 11.97 10.52 3.02
C GLN A 456 12.15 10.65 1.52
N SER A 457 11.93 9.57 0.77
CA SER A 457 11.88 9.62 -0.69
C SER A 457 10.92 10.72 -1.16
N LEU A 458 9.72 10.78 -0.59
CA LEU A 458 8.75 11.80 -0.98
C LEU A 458 9.17 13.21 -0.57
N ASP A 459 9.77 13.36 0.61
CA ASP A 459 10.30 14.64 1.07
C ASP A 459 11.39 15.17 0.11
N ILE A 460 12.33 14.31 -0.30
CA ILE A 460 13.35 14.60 -1.32
C ILE A 460 12.69 15.04 -2.64
N GLN A 461 11.65 14.31 -3.09
CA GLN A 461 10.93 14.65 -4.33
C GLN A 461 10.27 16.03 -4.29
N LEU A 462 9.88 16.48 -3.10
CA LEU A 462 9.16 17.74 -2.92
C LEU A 462 10.10 18.92 -2.65
N THR A 463 11.23 18.70 -1.98
CA THR A 463 12.05 19.78 -1.43
C THR A 463 13.38 19.98 -2.16
N GLU A 464 13.92 18.97 -2.85
CA GLU A 464 15.25 19.03 -3.46
C GLU A 464 15.26 19.34 -4.97
N GLU A 465 16.39 19.87 -5.45
CA GLU A 465 16.67 20.01 -6.88
C GLU A 465 16.94 18.63 -7.50
N TYR A 466 16.28 18.33 -8.63
CA TYR A 466 16.20 16.98 -9.21
C TYR A 466 15.63 15.93 -8.24
N GLY A 467 14.84 16.39 -7.26
CA GLY A 467 14.22 15.56 -6.24
C GLY A 467 13.41 14.39 -6.83
N ALA A 468 12.76 14.57 -7.98
CA ALA A 468 12.01 13.49 -8.63
C ALA A 468 12.91 12.29 -9.00
N LEU A 469 14.15 12.54 -9.42
CA LEU A 469 15.11 11.49 -9.72
C LEU A 469 15.74 10.94 -8.43
N LYS A 470 16.20 11.84 -7.55
CA LYS A 470 16.88 11.48 -6.28
C LYS A 470 16.01 10.67 -5.34
N GLY A 471 14.77 11.12 -5.11
CA GLY A 471 13.87 10.45 -4.17
C GLY A 471 13.44 9.07 -4.67
N ASN A 472 13.16 8.91 -5.96
CA ASN A 472 12.84 7.59 -6.53
C ASN A 472 14.05 6.64 -6.49
N PHE A 473 15.25 7.15 -6.80
CA PHE A 473 16.50 6.40 -6.63
C PHE A 473 16.66 5.95 -5.17
N TYR A 474 16.53 6.88 -4.22
CA TYR A 474 16.64 6.62 -2.79
C TYR A 474 15.67 5.52 -2.33
N ASN A 475 14.40 5.57 -2.76
CA ASN A 475 13.42 4.55 -2.37
C ASN A 475 13.80 3.16 -2.86
N MET A 476 14.08 3.02 -4.16
CA MET A 476 14.36 1.72 -4.77
C MET A 476 15.66 1.11 -4.25
N VAL A 477 16.71 1.93 -4.13
CA VAL A 477 18.00 1.50 -3.61
C VAL A 477 17.89 1.08 -2.15
N ASN A 478 17.26 1.85 -1.27
CA ASN A 478 17.22 1.49 0.15
C ASN A 478 16.39 0.23 0.43
N VAL A 479 15.37 -0.07 -0.37
CA VAL A 479 14.64 -1.34 -0.29
C VAL A 479 15.49 -2.52 -0.80
N GLY A 480 16.25 -2.34 -1.89
CA GLY A 480 17.11 -3.40 -2.43
C GLY A 480 18.39 -3.64 -1.63
N LYS A 481 19.08 -2.56 -1.25
CA LYS A 481 20.37 -2.54 -0.53
C LYS A 481 20.27 -3.22 0.83
N HIS A 482 19.18 -3.01 1.57
CA HIS A 482 18.97 -3.57 2.90
C HIS A 482 18.26 -4.94 2.88
N SER A 483 18.39 -5.68 1.78
CA SER A 483 17.91 -7.07 1.66
C SER A 483 19.00 -8.10 1.90
N ASP A 484 20.27 -7.67 1.91
CA ASP A 484 21.46 -8.49 2.14
C ASP A 484 22.46 -7.67 2.97
N GLU A 485 22.90 -8.23 4.10
CA GLU A 485 23.86 -7.60 5.01
C GLU A 485 25.20 -7.24 4.32
N LYS A 486 25.52 -7.87 3.19
CA LYS A 486 26.77 -7.63 2.45
C LYS A 486 26.70 -6.44 1.51
N TRP A 487 25.52 -5.88 1.29
CA TRP A 487 25.31 -4.78 0.33
C TRP A 487 25.34 -3.40 0.98
N ASN A 488 25.57 -3.32 2.29
CA ASN A 488 25.67 -2.07 3.02
C ASN A 488 26.73 -2.17 4.13
N PRO A 489 27.45 -1.08 4.45
CA PRO A 489 28.55 -1.12 5.40
C PRO A 489 28.11 -1.37 6.85
N GLU A 490 26.85 -1.10 7.19
CA GLU A 490 26.26 -1.29 8.51
C GLU A 490 25.71 -2.71 8.76
N GLY A 491 25.74 -3.58 7.74
CA GLY A 491 25.33 -4.98 7.85
C GLY A 491 23.82 -5.18 8.10
N HIS A 492 22.96 -4.27 7.64
CA HIS A 492 21.51 -4.36 7.77
C HIS A 492 20.86 -5.24 6.71
N ASP A 493 19.81 -5.97 7.09
CA ASP A 493 19.04 -6.84 6.19
C ASP A 493 17.52 -6.80 6.49
N PHE A 494 17.01 -5.70 7.04
CA PHE A 494 15.63 -5.56 7.52
C PHE A 494 14.54 -5.72 6.44
N THR A 495 14.89 -5.75 5.15
CA THR A 495 13.97 -6.00 4.04
C THR A 495 14.05 -7.42 3.47
N ARG A 496 14.92 -8.27 4.01
CA ARG A 496 15.23 -9.61 3.48
C ARG A 496 13.97 -10.46 3.31
N GLU A 497 13.15 -10.57 4.35
CA GLU A 497 11.97 -11.43 4.37
C GLU A 497 10.93 -10.99 3.33
N PHE A 498 10.73 -9.67 3.16
CA PHE A 498 9.84 -9.12 2.13
C PHE A 498 10.41 -9.30 0.71
N ASN A 499 11.73 -9.30 0.56
CA ASN A 499 12.36 -9.68 -0.71
C ASN A 499 12.10 -11.15 -1.07
N LEU A 500 12.00 -12.07 -0.10
CA LEU A 500 11.61 -13.46 -0.39
C LEU A 500 10.21 -13.51 -1.03
N VAL A 501 9.25 -12.74 -0.51
CA VAL A 501 7.90 -12.62 -1.08
C VAL A 501 7.98 -12.01 -2.50
N GLY A 502 8.79 -10.98 -2.69
CA GLY A 502 9.03 -10.38 -4.01
C GLY A 502 9.58 -11.37 -5.05
N ILE A 503 10.54 -12.20 -4.66
CA ILE A 503 11.11 -13.24 -5.54
C ILE A 503 10.05 -14.27 -5.92
N ALA A 504 9.24 -14.73 -4.96
CA ALA A 504 8.17 -15.67 -5.22
C ALA A 504 7.08 -15.09 -6.13
N ASN A 505 6.70 -13.82 -5.93
CA ASN A 505 5.79 -13.10 -6.82
C ASN A 505 6.38 -12.98 -8.24
N GLN A 506 7.66 -12.62 -8.36
CA GLN A 506 8.34 -12.56 -9.66
C GLN A 506 8.33 -13.93 -10.36
N ALA A 507 8.58 -15.01 -9.63
CA ALA A 507 8.50 -16.37 -10.16
C ALA A 507 7.09 -16.71 -10.67
N TYR A 508 6.06 -16.28 -9.94
CA TYR A 508 4.67 -16.46 -10.35
C TYR A 508 4.35 -15.69 -11.64
N GLU A 509 4.75 -14.43 -11.74
CA GLU A 509 4.59 -13.63 -12.97
C GLU A 509 5.31 -14.26 -14.16
N MET A 510 6.55 -14.74 -13.96
CA MET A 510 7.30 -15.45 -14.98
C MET A 510 6.62 -16.76 -15.42
N SER A 511 5.98 -17.48 -14.50
CA SER A 511 5.26 -18.71 -14.85
C SER A 511 4.13 -18.46 -15.86
N LYS A 512 3.53 -17.27 -15.86
CA LYS A 512 2.45 -16.88 -16.77
C LYS A 512 2.93 -16.44 -18.15
N TYR A 513 4.24 -16.35 -18.37
CA TYR A 513 4.79 -15.92 -19.65
C TYR A 513 4.36 -16.83 -20.80
N GLU A 514 4.01 -16.25 -21.95
CA GLU A 514 3.41 -17.00 -23.06
C GLU A 514 4.39 -17.97 -23.74
N ASN A 515 5.69 -17.74 -23.61
CA ASN A 515 6.72 -18.58 -24.23
C ASN A 515 7.39 -19.47 -23.20
N VAL A 516 7.80 -20.65 -23.65
CA VAL A 516 8.61 -21.57 -22.83
C VAL A 516 10.07 -21.29 -23.08
N THR A 517 10.80 -20.93 -22.03
CA THR A 517 12.21 -20.55 -22.09
C THR A 517 13.04 -21.46 -21.18
N PRO A 518 14.26 -21.86 -21.58
CA PRO A 518 15.18 -22.55 -20.68
C PRO A 518 15.56 -21.67 -19.47
N ASP A 519 15.72 -22.31 -18.32
CA ASP A 519 16.32 -21.66 -17.16
C ASP A 519 17.86 -21.63 -17.31
N PRO A 520 18.51 -20.45 -17.22
CA PRO A 520 19.96 -20.35 -17.39
C PRO A 520 20.76 -20.73 -16.13
N PHE A 521 20.11 -20.78 -14.96
CA PHE A 521 20.75 -21.11 -13.68
C PHE A 521 20.63 -22.60 -13.33
N VAL A 522 19.52 -23.26 -13.74
CA VAL A 522 19.28 -24.68 -13.46
C VAL A 522 19.18 -25.53 -14.76
N PRO A 523 20.21 -26.32 -15.09
CA PRO A 523 20.25 -27.07 -16.35
C PRO A 523 19.10 -28.07 -16.56
N GLY A 524 18.33 -27.83 -17.62
CA GLY A 524 17.23 -28.69 -18.06
C GLY A 524 15.86 -28.31 -17.48
N MET A 525 15.82 -27.33 -16.58
CA MET A 525 14.59 -26.67 -16.16
C MET A 525 14.15 -25.65 -17.21
N LYS A 526 12.84 -25.40 -17.27
CA LYS A 526 12.19 -24.44 -18.16
C LYS A 526 11.14 -23.67 -17.39
N TRP A 527 10.76 -22.51 -17.91
CA TRP A 527 9.74 -21.64 -17.33
C TRP A 527 8.83 -21.04 -18.41
N GLY A 528 7.68 -20.50 -17.99
CA GLY A 528 6.60 -20.00 -18.85
C GLY A 528 5.53 -21.06 -19.16
N LYS A 529 4.35 -20.62 -19.62
CA LYS A 529 3.14 -21.45 -19.83
C LYS A 529 2.75 -22.33 -18.64
N GLY A 530 2.82 -21.77 -17.44
CA GLY A 530 2.56 -22.45 -16.18
C GLY A 530 3.76 -23.22 -15.63
N MET A 531 4.95 -23.17 -16.25
CA MET A 531 6.18 -23.65 -15.62
C MET A 531 6.86 -22.51 -14.85
N TRP A 532 7.20 -22.76 -13.59
CA TRP A 532 7.88 -21.79 -12.73
C TRP A 532 9.39 -21.81 -13.00
N PRO A 533 10.09 -20.66 -12.88
CA PRO A 533 11.54 -20.59 -12.97
C PRO A 533 12.24 -21.17 -11.74
N SER A 534 13.56 -21.28 -11.78
CA SER A 534 14.36 -21.45 -10.56
C SER A 534 14.31 -20.20 -9.68
N TRP A 535 14.64 -20.37 -8.40
CA TRP A 535 14.70 -19.27 -7.45
C TRP A 535 15.77 -18.25 -7.83
N GLU A 536 16.92 -18.71 -8.33
CA GLU A 536 18.03 -17.88 -8.79
C GLU A 536 17.62 -17.03 -9.98
N LEU A 537 16.91 -17.61 -10.97
CA LEU A 537 16.39 -16.86 -12.11
C LEU A 537 15.36 -15.82 -11.68
N ALA A 538 14.44 -16.19 -10.79
CA ALA A 538 13.43 -15.25 -10.28
C ALA A 538 14.05 -14.08 -9.51
N ARG A 539 15.06 -14.36 -8.66
CA ARG A 539 15.82 -13.34 -7.94
C ARG A 539 16.55 -12.41 -8.90
N TRP A 540 17.28 -12.98 -9.85
CA TRP A 540 17.98 -12.18 -10.86
C TRP A 540 16.99 -11.30 -11.64
N ALA A 541 15.88 -11.86 -12.10
CA ALA A 541 14.87 -11.12 -12.87
C ALA A 541 14.24 -9.98 -12.07
N MET A 542 13.95 -10.19 -10.78
CA MET A 542 13.41 -9.16 -9.89
C MET A 542 14.38 -7.97 -9.76
N PHE A 543 15.64 -8.24 -9.42
CA PHE A 543 16.65 -7.20 -9.24
C PHE A 543 17.03 -6.52 -10.57
N SER A 544 17.16 -7.26 -11.68
CA SER A 544 17.37 -6.67 -13.00
C SER A 544 16.19 -5.79 -13.43
N GLY A 545 14.96 -6.19 -13.12
CA GLY A 545 13.76 -5.38 -13.30
C GLY A 545 13.81 -4.07 -12.51
N MET A 546 14.24 -4.10 -11.26
CA MET A 546 14.43 -2.89 -10.44
C MET A 546 15.55 -1.99 -10.99
N LEU A 547 16.73 -2.57 -11.25
CA LEU A 547 17.94 -1.86 -11.64
C LEU A 547 17.85 -1.24 -13.03
N TYR A 548 17.24 -1.96 -13.98
CA TYR A 548 17.26 -1.63 -15.41
C TYR A 548 15.87 -1.52 -16.05
N GLY A 549 14.80 -1.91 -15.35
CA GLY A 549 13.43 -1.89 -15.87
C GLY A 549 13.11 -3.03 -16.83
N THR A 550 14.05 -3.96 -17.04
CA THR A 550 13.96 -5.01 -18.07
C THR A 550 15.00 -6.10 -17.84
N LEU A 551 14.89 -7.19 -18.62
CA LEU A 551 15.87 -8.28 -18.69
C LEU A 551 16.75 -8.21 -19.96
N SER A 552 16.55 -7.21 -20.82
CA SER A 552 17.27 -7.04 -22.09
C SER A 552 17.83 -5.63 -22.25
N ILE A 553 19.08 -5.52 -22.71
CA ILE A 553 19.76 -4.22 -22.85
C ILE A 553 19.05 -3.25 -23.81
N ASP A 554 18.35 -3.75 -24.83
CA ASP A 554 17.66 -2.92 -25.82
C ASP A 554 16.44 -2.19 -25.25
N GLN A 555 16.03 -2.52 -24.02
CA GLN A 555 14.80 -2.04 -23.40
C GLN A 555 15.04 -1.38 -22.04
N VAL A 556 16.27 -0.99 -21.73
CA VAL A 556 16.59 -0.36 -20.43
C VAL A 556 15.72 0.88 -20.26
N SER A 557 14.95 0.90 -19.16
CA SER A 557 13.95 1.93 -18.92
C SER A 557 14.58 3.17 -18.30
N ILE A 558 14.12 4.34 -18.74
CA ILE A 558 14.43 5.63 -18.11
C ILE A 558 13.91 5.72 -16.67
N SER A 559 12.91 4.92 -16.31
CA SER A 559 12.30 4.86 -14.98
C SER A 559 12.98 3.86 -14.04
N SER A 560 14.03 3.18 -14.48
CA SER A 560 14.82 2.25 -13.63
C SER A 560 15.85 3.00 -12.79
N VAL A 561 16.45 2.34 -11.79
CA VAL A 561 17.53 2.95 -10.99
C VAL A 561 18.65 3.47 -11.89
N TYR A 562 19.11 2.66 -12.84
CA TYR A 562 20.10 3.07 -13.85
C TYR A 562 19.59 4.24 -14.70
N GLY A 563 18.33 4.18 -15.16
CA GLY A 563 17.72 5.23 -15.97
C GLY A 563 17.64 6.59 -15.26
N MET A 564 17.40 6.60 -13.95
CA MET A 564 17.39 7.81 -13.13
C MET A 564 18.79 8.41 -12.99
N VAL A 565 19.78 7.58 -12.68
CA VAL A 565 21.20 7.97 -12.59
C VAL A 565 21.68 8.54 -13.92
N PHE A 566 21.44 7.83 -15.02
CA PHE A 566 21.76 8.28 -16.37
C PHE A 566 21.07 9.62 -16.68
N SER A 567 19.78 9.74 -16.38
CA SER A 567 19.01 10.97 -16.62
C SER A 567 19.60 12.15 -15.87
N TYR A 568 19.99 11.96 -14.62
CA TYR A 568 20.62 12.99 -13.83
C TYR A 568 21.95 13.43 -14.45
N ALA A 569 22.84 12.48 -14.74
CA ALA A 569 24.13 12.77 -15.36
C ALA A 569 23.99 13.51 -16.69
N ASP A 570 23.07 13.08 -17.57
CA ASP A 570 22.84 13.77 -18.83
C ASP A 570 22.32 15.20 -18.62
N LYS A 571 21.37 15.40 -17.70
CA LYS A 571 20.78 16.72 -17.42
C LYS A 571 21.79 17.70 -16.82
N THR A 572 22.57 17.27 -15.84
CA THR A 572 23.47 18.16 -15.07
C THR A 572 24.84 18.30 -15.72
N LEU A 573 25.40 17.24 -16.30
CA LEU A 573 26.77 17.23 -16.83
C LEU A 573 26.80 17.40 -18.35
N ASN A 574 25.74 17.03 -19.05
CA ASN A 574 25.68 17.03 -20.52
C ASN A 574 24.55 17.91 -21.10
N LYS A 575 23.90 18.74 -20.27
CA LYS A 575 22.84 19.69 -20.67
C LYS A 575 21.62 19.04 -21.33
N GLY A 576 21.31 17.80 -20.97
CA GLY A 576 20.14 17.07 -21.43
C GLY A 576 20.19 16.69 -22.91
N GLN A 577 21.38 16.41 -23.49
CA GLN A 577 21.48 16.10 -24.93
C GLN A 577 20.72 14.83 -25.32
N TYR A 578 20.71 13.81 -24.45
CA TYR A 578 20.02 12.55 -24.73
C TYR A 578 18.58 12.58 -24.24
N THR A 579 18.37 13.09 -23.03
CA THR A 579 17.03 13.25 -22.41
C THR A 579 16.19 14.32 -23.10
N GLY A 580 16.81 15.23 -23.86
CA GLY A 580 16.16 16.28 -24.63
C GLY A 580 15.77 17.52 -23.82
N SER A 581 15.96 17.51 -22.50
CA SER A 581 15.65 18.61 -21.60
C SER A 581 16.47 18.51 -20.33
N VAL A 582 16.81 19.65 -19.73
CA VAL A 582 17.39 19.73 -18.37
C VAL A 582 16.32 19.65 -17.27
N ASP A 583 15.03 19.76 -17.62
CA ASP A 583 13.92 19.60 -16.67
C ASP A 583 13.86 18.15 -16.18
N GLU A 584 13.89 17.94 -14.87
CA GLU A 584 13.82 16.62 -14.22
C GLU A 584 12.58 15.80 -14.64
N LYS A 585 11.47 16.48 -14.98
CA LYS A 585 10.18 15.83 -15.29
C LYS A 585 10.03 15.47 -16.78
N ILE A 586 10.94 15.94 -17.62
CA ILE A 586 10.87 15.78 -19.07
C ILE A 586 12.09 14.99 -19.52
N SER A 587 11.87 13.73 -19.88
CA SER A 587 12.90 12.90 -20.51
C SER A 587 12.31 12.18 -21.71
N ASP A 588 13.08 12.13 -22.80
CA ASP A 588 12.79 11.26 -23.92
C ASP A 588 12.82 9.79 -23.46
N PRO A 589 11.73 9.02 -23.63
CA PRO A 589 11.71 7.60 -23.27
C PRO A 589 12.78 6.75 -23.97
N GLN A 590 13.36 7.24 -25.08
CA GLN A 590 14.42 6.57 -25.85
C GLN A 590 15.83 7.08 -25.50
N ALA A 591 15.97 7.94 -24.48
CA ALA A 591 17.26 8.58 -24.16
C ALA A 591 18.39 7.58 -23.87
N VAL A 592 18.11 6.53 -23.09
CA VAL A 592 19.11 5.49 -22.79
C VAL A 592 19.54 4.75 -24.06
N HIS A 593 18.59 4.39 -24.92
CA HIS A 593 18.90 3.72 -26.19
C HIS A 593 19.75 4.59 -27.11
N LYS A 594 19.42 5.89 -27.23
CA LYS A 594 20.23 6.85 -28.00
C LYS A 594 21.64 6.99 -27.47
N TYR A 595 21.79 6.97 -26.14
CA TYR A 595 23.09 6.98 -25.50
C TYR A 595 23.90 5.73 -25.84
N PHE A 596 23.32 4.54 -25.72
CA PHE A 596 23.99 3.29 -26.09
C PHE A 596 24.38 3.25 -27.58
N GLU A 597 23.51 3.76 -28.46
CA GLU A 597 23.83 3.90 -29.89
C GLU A 597 25.02 4.86 -30.11
N ALA A 598 25.07 5.98 -29.39
CA ALA A 598 26.17 6.94 -29.47
C ALA A 598 27.50 6.32 -29.00
N LEU A 599 27.50 5.57 -27.90
CA LEU A 599 28.67 4.83 -27.43
C LEU A 599 29.16 3.81 -28.46
N SER A 600 28.24 3.09 -29.11
CA SER A 600 28.58 2.14 -30.19
C SER A 600 29.26 2.82 -31.40
N LYS A 601 29.07 4.14 -31.56
CA LYS A 601 29.70 4.99 -32.59
C LYS A 601 30.99 5.68 -32.11
N GLY A 602 31.45 5.39 -30.90
CA GLY A 602 32.70 5.88 -30.34
C GLY A 602 32.61 7.25 -29.65
N VAL A 603 31.42 7.66 -29.18
CA VAL A 603 31.27 8.81 -28.30
C VAL A 603 31.80 8.46 -26.90
N ASP A 604 32.43 9.43 -26.23
CA ASP A 604 32.92 9.26 -24.86
C ASP A 604 31.77 8.99 -23.88
N ILE A 605 32.08 8.20 -22.85
CA ILE A 605 31.12 7.85 -21.81
C ILE A 605 30.78 9.08 -20.95
N LEU A 606 29.52 9.19 -20.50
CA LEU A 606 29.13 10.22 -19.54
C LEU A 606 29.87 10.01 -18.20
N ASP A 607 30.17 11.11 -17.50
CA ASP A 607 30.94 11.11 -16.25
C ASP A 607 30.07 10.70 -15.05
N PHE A 608 29.66 9.42 -15.04
CA PHE A 608 29.03 8.77 -13.90
C PHE A 608 29.42 7.28 -13.82
N VAL A 609 29.34 6.71 -12.62
CA VAL A 609 29.46 5.27 -12.38
C VAL A 609 28.36 4.83 -11.44
N PHE A 610 27.61 3.79 -11.80
CA PHE A 610 26.62 3.16 -10.95
C PHE A 610 27.15 1.80 -10.47
N TYR A 611 27.24 1.64 -9.16
CA TYR A 611 27.81 0.47 -8.53
C TYR A 611 26.72 -0.54 -8.16
N VAL A 612 26.87 -1.79 -8.60
CA VAL A 612 25.91 -2.87 -8.38
C VAL A 612 26.57 -4.11 -7.76
N PRO A 613 25.80 -5.02 -7.13
CA PRO A 613 26.33 -6.29 -6.68
C PRO A 613 26.84 -7.17 -7.84
N PRO A 614 27.73 -8.15 -7.56
CA PRO A 614 28.20 -9.07 -8.59
C PRO A 614 27.06 -9.87 -9.24
N GLY A 615 27.12 -10.06 -10.55
CA GLY A 615 26.09 -10.74 -11.35
C GLY A 615 25.01 -9.82 -11.93
N PHE A 616 25.08 -8.50 -11.69
CA PHE A 616 24.14 -7.51 -12.22
C PHE A 616 24.75 -6.52 -13.21
N GLY A 617 26.06 -6.53 -13.44
CA GLY A 617 26.72 -5.65 -14.43
C GLY A 617 26.48 -6.04 -15.89
N ILE A 618 25.84 -7.18 -16.13
CA ILE A 618 25.58 -7.76 -17.45
C ILE A 618 24.09 -8.07 -17.57
N LEU A 619 23.47 -7.67 -18.69
CA LEU A 619 22.13 -8.11 -19.09
C LEU A 619 22.26 -9.04 -20.30
N GLY A 620 21.93 -10.32 -20.09
CA GLY A 620 22.15 -11.36 -21.10
C GLY A 620 23.65 -11.60 -21.31
N GLU A 621 24.18 -11.21 -22.48
CA GLU A 621 25.60 -11.35 -22.83
C GLU A 621 26.29 -9.98 -23.00
N VAL A 622 25.64 -8.88 -22.59
CA VAL A 622 26.11 -7.52 -22.86
C VAL A 622 26.38 -6.76 -21.56
N GLU A 623 27.59 -6.18 -21.45
CA GLU A 623 27.98 -5.27 -20.38
C GLU A 623 27.20 -3.96 -20.48
N ILE A 624 26.74 -3.46 -19.34
CA ILE A 624 25.94 -2.23 -19.28
C ILE A 624 26.89 -1.04 -19.13
N PRO A 625 26.84 -0.03 -20.02
CA PRO A 625 27.68 1.15 -19.90
C PRO A 625 27.52 1.86 -18.56
N ASN A 626 28.61 2.37 -18.00
CA ASN A 626 28.65 3.09 -16.71
C ASN A 626 28.28 2.26 -15.47
N VAL A 627 28.24 0.93 -15.59
CA VAL A 627 27.96 0.05 -14.45
C VAL A 627 29.25 -0.67 -14.02
N GLU A 628 29.52 -0.70 -12.72
CA GLU A 628 30.64 -1.44 -12.15
C GLU A 628 30.13 -2.40 -11.06
N GLU A 629 30.44 -3.70 -11.20
CA GLU A 629 30.17 -4.67 -10.15
C GLU A 629 31.18 -4.50 -9.00
N THR A 630 30.70 -4.52 -7.77
CA THR A 630 31.55 -4.34 -6.60
C THR A 630 31.16 -5.28 -5.46
N ASN A 631 32.16 -5.68 -4.66
CA ASN A 631 31.97 -6.36 -3.37
C ASN A 631 32.18 -5.41 -2.19
N ASP A 632 32.45 -4.12 -2.44
CA ASP A 632 32.57 -3.09 -1.42
C ASP A 632 31.18 -2.67 -0.93
N PRO A 633 30.78 -3.00 0.31
CA PRO A 633 29.45 -2.66 0.82
C PRO A 633 29.21 -1.15 0.85
N GLY A 634 30.28 -0.34 1.00
CA GLY A 634 30.19 1.13 1.00
C GLY A 634 29.93 1.74 -0.37
N LYS A 635 30.07 0.96 -1.45
CA LYS A 635 29.76 1.38 -2.83
C LYS A 635 28.53 0.70 -3.41
N THR A 636 28.11 -0.44 -2.87
CA THR A 636 27.03 -1.22 -3.48
C THR A 636 25.73 -0.40 -3.47
N PHE A 637 25.07 -0.30 -4.63
CA PHE A 637 23.92 0.56 -4.90
C PHE A 637 24.16 2.08 -4.78
N THR A 638 25.39 2.58 -4.94
CA THR A 638 25.65 4.02 -5.03
C THR A 638 25.85 4.48 -6.47
N ALA A 639 25.60 5.76 -6.73
CA ALA A 639 25.92 6.41 -8.00
C ALA A 639 26.87 7.58 -7.79
N HIS A 640 27.99 7.58 -8.50
CA HIS A 640 29.03 8.59 -8.40
C HIS A 640 29.03 9.45 -9.66
N PHE A 641 28.98 10.76 -9.53
CA PHE A 641 28.92 11.72 -10.64
C PHE A 641 30.12 12.66 -10.63
N ASN A 642 30.50 13.18 -11.80
CA ASN A 642 31.51 14.23 -11.94
C ASN A 642 32.81 13.86 -11.19
N GLN A 643 33.37 12.69 -11.53
CA GLN A 643 34.58 12.14 -10.90
C GLN A 643 34.45 11.91 -9.38
N GLY A 644 33.24 11.64 -8.90
CA GLY A 644 32.95 11.38 -7.48
C GLY A 644 32.78 12.63 -6.62
N GLN A 645 32.55 13.79 -7.22
CA GLN A 645 32.24 15.03 -6.48
C GLN A 645 30.82 15.02 -5.90
N GLU A 646 29.91 14.28 -6.52
CA GLU A 646 28.57 14.01 -6.01
C GLU A 646 28.35 12.50 -5.95
N VAL A 647 27.78 12.05 -4.84
CA VAL A 647 27.45 10.64 -4.59
C VAL A 647 25.99 10.58 -4.17
N TRP A 648 25.24 9.70 -4.82
CA TRP A 648 23.90 9.30 -4.40
C TRP A 648 23.93 7.92 -3.80
#